data_AF-A0A2U3B2S2-F1
#
_entry.id   AF-A0A2U3B2S2-F1
#
_cell.length_a   1.000
_cell.length_b   1.000
_cell.length_c   1.000
_cell.angle_alpha   90.00
_cell.angle_beta   90.00
_cell.angle_gamma   90.00
#
_symmetry.space_group_name_H-M   'P 1'
#
loop_
_entity.id
_entity.type
_entity.pdbx_description
1 polymer ?
#
loop_
_entity_poly.entity_id
_entity_poly.type
_entity_poly.pdbx_seq_one_letter_code
_entity_poly.pdbx_strand_id
1 'polypeptide(L)'
;MKKLVFILPFLIFFGLINTQESFAQEINTDEDSNAWKSPDDDILKILYAPQLPRTSTSPASTHMILTDPIYYPSLSELAGPMLKLAGTRVNPKNNYYHGRHGGTSPRIITVKDGKTVPINIPKDAEVISTDWTVDGERFALSVGFEDRIELWLGDISGRVEKVSGIILNPLMDQAVKWLPNQEQILIRNINNRGAVPKEPSIPNGPMILEDAGASARSTYEARNLLETSYDDDLFSYYTQCELVIYDTKSKKSQVIGPSASYMSADVSPDGKYLLVERLKKPWSHEVAWWRFANDAEVWDLKGKLIKTVVNQPIANEVPIHGVITGPRNVSWQPTAPHTLFWTEALDGGNPVAEVEYRDRLMSWEAPFNNKPNEVFKAEHRIQGTMWGQKDGMLMVYQRERMKRWRYVWLLDVNKGSSKLWFDLDENDRYNDPGYPLFTQLDNGKYVFKVEDGSIYFRGSGGSEDGDRPFVDQRDIETGQTQRIFRSEKDKYQYFIDFAADSNTFIMSSESTTEVPNLYLATFGETIVADAGESTKTITKHPITTFKDPSPELRQIENKIVKYQRNDGVELSFQLLLPPGYTEGTRLPTVVYAYPLEYSGGKTAGQVRGSSNRFMRIYGPSHKYFLMRGYAVLDNTAMPMIGDPETVYDTFVPQLVADAEAAVTKAIDMGIADPDRIGIIGHSHGGLMVANLLAHSNLFAAGIARSGSYNKTNQPYGFQGERRSLFEATQSYIDCSPTFFADKVNEPILIIHGNDDSNPGTLTFQSEVFYEAVRGSGGTARLVLLPFEDHGYRAKESIEHVLWEQINWFDKYVKNRDTKVLEKTNTEKP
;
A
#
# COMPACT_ATOMS: atom_id res chain seq x y z
N MET A 1 -62.44 -48.18 -28.66
CA MET A 1 -63.65 -47.41 -28.25
C MET A 1 -63.21 -45.97 -28.03
N LYS A 2 -63.89 -44.89 -28.46
CA LYS A 2 -65.10 -44.69 -29.29
C LYS A 2 -64.85 -43.51 -30.28
N LYS A 3 -65.66 -43.47 -31.34
CA LYS A 3 -65.92 -42.42 -32.38
C LYS A 3 -65.66 -40.93 -31.99
N LEU A 4 -65.55 -39.92 -32.87
CA LEU A 4 -65.38 -39.65 -34.33
C LEU A 4 -65.96 -38.22 -34.61
N VAL A 5 -65.88 -37.71 -35.86
CA VAL A 5 -66.46 -36.46 -36.45
C VAL A 5 -65.60 -35.20 -36.19
N PHE A 6 -65.25 -34.29 -37.12
CA PHE A 6 -65.24 -34.17 -38.62
C PHE A 6 -63.93 -33.40 -39.03
N ILE A 7 -63.40 -33.30 -40.25
CA ILE A 7 -63.84 -33.09 -41.67
C ILE A 7 -64.12 -31.61 -42.08
N LEU A 8 -63.06 -30.94 -42.57
CA LEU A 8 -62.87 -30.12 -43.82
C LEU A 8 -63.91 -29.04 -44.28
N PRO A 9 -63.59 -28.12 -45.24
CA PRO A 9 -62.42 -28.05 -46.13
C PRO A 9 -61.60 -26.72 -46.10
N PHE A 10 -60.53 -26.66 -46.91
CA PHE A 10 -59.58 -25.54 -47.03
C PHE A 10 -59.35 -25.17 -48.51
N LEU A 11 -59.35 -23.87 -48.85
CA LEU A 11 -59.06 -23.28 -50.17
C LEU A 11 -58.68 -21.79 -49.95
N ILE A 12 -57.82 -21.09 -50.74
CA ILE A 12 -56.70 -21.48 -51.62
C ILE A 12 -55.87 -20.19 -51.89
N PHE A 13 -54.53 -20.24 -51.87
CA PHE A 13 -53.57 -19.21 -52.39
C PHE A 13 -53.71 -17.73 -51.91
N PHE A 14 -52.77 -16.78 -52.09
CA PHE A 14 -51.34 -16.77 -52.49
C PHE A 14 -50.69 -15.56 -51.76
N GLY A 15 -49.39 -15.57 -51.42
CA GLY A 15 -48.72 -14.36 -50.90
C GLY A 15 -47.24 -14.49 -50.58
N LEU A 16 -46.39 -14.12 -51.56
CA LEU A 16 -44.99 -13.65 -51.44
C LEU A 16 -44.24 -13.92 -50.11
N ILE A 17 -43.39 -14.94 -50.10
CA ILE A 17 -42.30 -15.06 -49.11
C ILE A 17 -41.18 -14.11 -49.55
N ASN A 18 -40.86 -13.13 -48.71
CA ASN A 18 -39.68 -12.29 -48.87
C ASN A 18 -38.56 -12.89 -48.01
N THR A 19 -37.45 -13.31 -48.62
CA THR A 19 -36.35 -13.99 -47.91
C THR A 19 -35.46 -12.99 -47.19
N GLN A 20 -35.66 -12.80 -45.89
CA GLN A 20 -34.59 -12.28 -45.04
C GLN A 20 -33.56 -13.38 -44.79
N GLU A 21 -32.33 -13.17 -45.26
CA GLU A 21 -31.19 -13.98 -44.85
C GLU A 21 -30.88 -13.68 -43.38
N SER A 22 -31.14 -14.65 -42.50
CA SER A 22 -30.62 -14.57 -41.14
C SER A 22 -29.12 -14.81 -41.18
N PHE A 23 -28.32 -13.78 -40.93
CA PHE A 23 -26.91 -13.94 -40.58
C PHE A 23 -26.80 -14.65 -39.23
N ALA A 24 -26.92 -15.98 -39.26
CA ALA A 24 -26.48 -16.82 -38.17
C ALA A 24 -24.96 -16.67 -38.04
N GLN A 25 -24.52 -16.05 -36.97
CA GLN A 25 -23.11 -15.85 -36.70
C GLN A 25 -22.42 -17.20 -36.57
N GLU A 26 -21.47 -17.51 -37.47
CA GLU A 26 -20.66 -18.72 -37.36
C GLU A 26 -19.87 -18.65 -36.05
N ILE A 27 -20.27 -19.50 -35.09
CA ILE A 27 -19.51 -19.72 -33.86
C ILE A 27 -18.28 -20.53 -34.28
N ASN A 28 -17.21 -19.81 -34.64
CA ASN A 28 -15.93 -20.42 -34.98
C ASN A 28 -15.36 -21.11 -33.73
N THR A 29 -15.41 -22.44 -33.68
CA THR A 29 -15.02 -23.24 -32.52
C THR A 29 -13.51 -23.46 -32.44
N ASP A 30 -12.76 -22.37 -32.48
CA ASP A 30 -11.32 -22.38 -32.17
C ASP A 30 -11.07 -22.44 -30.66
N GLU A 31 -9.86 -22.86 -30.30
CA GLU A 31 -9.36 -23.25 -28.98
C GLU A 31 -9.95 -22.50 -27.76
N ASP A 32 -10.49 -23.28 -26.81
CA ASP A 32 -11.00 -22.92 -25.48
C ASP A 32 -10.84 -21.42 -25.13
N SER A 33 -11.91 -20.66 -25.37
CA SER A 33 -11.93 -19.20 -25.28
C SER A 33 -11.60 -18.65 -23.89
N ASN A 34 -11.64 -19.51 -22.87
CA ASN A 34 -11.44 -19.17 -21.47
C ASN A 34 -10.10 -19.68 -20.92
N ALA A 35 -9.26 -20.31 -21.76
CA ALA A 35 -7.91 -20.70 -21.38
C ALA A 35 -7.03 -19.47 -21.06
N TRP A 36 -6.15 -19.61 -20.06
CA TRP A 36 -5.13 -18.61 -19.74
C TRP A 36 -4.32 -18.22 -20.98
N LYS A 37 -4.09 -16.92 -21.16
CA LYS A 37 -3.36 -16.35 -22.30
C LYS A 37 -2.15 -15.56 -21.80
N SER A 38 -1.12 -15.44 -22.63
CA SER A 38 0.11 -14.71 -22.31
C SER A 38 0.39 -13.66 -23.41
N PRO A 39 1.00 -12.51 -23.08
CA PRO A 39 1.48 -11.57 -24.08
C PRO A 39 2.71 -12.15 -24.81
N ASP A 40 3.13 -11.50 -25.89
CA ASP A 40 4.26 -11.97 -26.70
C ASP A 40 5.61 -11.95 -25.93
N ASP A 41 6.59 -12.72 -26.42
CA ASP A 41 7.87 -12.98 -25.75
C ASP A 41 8.67 -11.72 -25.37
N ASP A 42 8.52 -10.60 -26.07
CA ASP A 42 9.19 -9.34 -25.73
C ASP A 42 8.64 -8.73 -24.44
N ILE A 43 7.33 -8.81 -24.22
CA ILE A 43 6.67 -8.43 -22.97
C ILE A 43 7.10 -9.37 -21.85
N LEU A 44 7.10 -10.69 -22.10
CA LEU A 44 7.50 -11.70 -21.11
C LEU A 44 8.97 -11.54 -20.68
N LYS A 45 9.87 -11.21 -21.62
CA LYS A 45 11.28 -10.93 -21.34
C LYS A 45 11.46 -9.73 -20.39
N ILE A 46 10.68 -8.66 -20.57
CA ILE A 46 10.70 -7.49 -19.68
C ILE A 46 10.03 -7.83 -18.33
N LEU A 47 8.94 -8.59 -18.34
CA LEU A 47 8.22 -9.00 -17.12
C LEU A 47 9.09 -9.85 -16.18
N TYR A 48 9.85 -10.80 -16.74
CA TYR A 48 10.76 -11.67 -16.00
C TYR A 48 12.20 -11.18 -15.95
N ALA A 49 12.44 -9.91 -16.29
CA ALA A 49 13.73 -9.24 -16.12
C ALA A 49 14.16 -9.29 -14.62
N PRO A 50 15.37 -9.79 -14.30
CA PRO A 50 15.86 -9.88 -12.93
C PRO A 50 15.76 -8.56 -12.16
N GLN A 51 15.14 -8.61 -10.98
CA GLN A 51 14.90 -7.43 -10.16
C GLN A 51 16.03 -7.17 -9.15
N LEU A 52 16.11 -5.93 -8.67
CA LEU A 52 17.07 -5.55 -7.65
C LEU A 52 16.77 -6.25 -6.31
N PRO A 53 17.77 -6.73 -5.56
CA PRO A 53 17.56 -7.38 -4.27
C PRO A 53 16.94 -6.43 -3.23
N ARG A 54 16.14 -6.99 -2.32
CA ARG A 54 15.73 -6.29 -1.08
C ARG A 54 16.88 -6.28 -0.07
N THR A 55 17.08 -5.14 0.59
CA THR A 55 18.14 -4.89 1.57
C THR A 55 17.60 -4.91 3.01
N SER A 56 18.33 -5.55 3.92
CA SER A 56 18.22 -5.35 5.37
C SER A 56 19.57 -4.87 5.89
N THR A 57 19.67 -3.60 6.31
CA THR A 57 20.91 -2.99 6.81
C THR A 57 21.12 -3.33 8.28
N SER A 58 22.36 -3.64 8.66
CA SER A 58 22.76 -3.76 10.07
C SER A 58 22.65 -2.42 10.80
N PRO A 59 22.31 -2.36 12.11
CA PRO A 59 22.19 -1.10 12.85
C PRO A 59 23.46 -0.25 12.89
N ALA A 60 24.65 -0.88 12.87
CA ALA A 60 25.94 -0.21 12.76
C ALA A 60 26.32 0.20 11.30
N SER A 61 25.43 -0.04 10.33
CA SER A 61 25.62 0.20 8.89
C SER A 61 26.94 -0.30 8.28
N THR A 62 27.53 -1.34 8.87
CA THR A 62 28.73 -2.03 8.36
C THR A 62 28.39 -3.10 7.33
N HIS A 63 27.19 -3.68 7.41
CA HIS A 63 26.73 -4.79 6.58
C HIS A 63 25.28 -4.60 6.10
N MET A 64 24.93 -5.27 5.01
CA MET A 64 23.55 -5.47 4.58
C MET A 64 23.33 -6.94 4.20
N ILE A 65 22.13 -7.47 4.47
CA ILE A 65 21.66 -8.71 3.86
C ILE A 65 20.85 -8.35 2.61
N LEU A 66 21.24 -8.92 1.47
CA LEU A 66 20.54 -8.85 0.20
C LEU A 66 19.74 -10.14 0.00
N THR A 67 18.49 -10.03 -0.46
CA THR A 67 17.64 -11.18 -0.84
C THR A 67 16.93 -10.92 -2.16
N ASP A 68 16.80 -11.94 -3.00
CA ASP A 68 16.15 -11.83 -4.30
C ASP A 68 14.62 -11.94 -4.11
N PRO A 69 13.82 -10.97 -4.58
CA PRO A 69 12.38 -10.93 -4.30
C PRO A 69 11.55 -11.82 -5.23
N ILE A 70 10.62 -12.58 -4.64
CA ILE A 70 9.56 -13.29 -5.38
C ILE A 70 8.43 -12.29 -5.67
N TYR A 71 8.30 -11.90 -6.93
CA TYR A 71 7.25 -10.97 -7.39
C TYR A 71 6.00 -11.68 -7.91
N TYR A 72 6.17 -12.80 -8.61
CA TYR A 72 5.10 -13.51 -9.32
C TYR A 72 5.05 -14.99 -8.87
N PRO A 73 4.37 -15.30 -7.75
CA PRO A 73 4.02 -16.69 -7.40
C PRO A 73 3.13 -17.31 -8.49
N SER A 74 2.95 -18.63 -8.47
CA SER A 74 2.01 -19.29 -9.39
C SER A 74 0.56 -19.10 -8.92
N LEU A 75 -0.38 -19.15 -9.87
CA LEU A 75 -1.80 -19.22 -9.58
C LEU A 75 -2.15 -20.46 -8.74
N SER A 76 -1.42 -21.57 -8.92
CA SER A 76 -1.59 -22.78 -8.10
C SER A 76 -1.21 -22.59 -6.63
N GLU A 77 -0.41 -21.57 -6.30
CA GLU A 77 -0.11 -21.17 -4.93
C GLU A 77 -1.20 -20.26 -4.35
N LEU A 78 -1.72 -19.30 -5.13
CA LEU A 78 -2.87 -18.48 -4.72
C LEU A 78 -4.17 -19.29 -4.61
N ALA A 79 -4.31 -20.37 -5.38
CA ALA A 79 -5.34 -21.39 -5.25
C ALA A 79 -5.11 -22.33 -4.05
N GLY A 80 -4.05 -22.12 -3.27
CA GLY A 80 -3.81 -22.79 -2.02
C GLY A 80 -4.89 -22.45 -0.97
N PRO A 81 -5.02 -23.27 0.09
CA PRO A 81 -5.97 -22.98 1.16
C PRO A 81 -5.70 -21.60 1.80
N MET A 82 -6.73 -20.77 1.90
CA MET A 82 -6.68 -19.44 2.51
C MET A 82 -7.80 -19.30 3.53
N LEU A 83 -7.45 -19.14 4.81
CA LEU A 83 -8.45 -18.89 5.86
C LEU A 83 -8.64 -17.38 6.04
N LYS A 84 -9.89 -16.93 5.94
CA LYS A 84 -10.32 -15.54 6.11
C LYS A 84 -10.76 -15.34 7.57
N LEU A 85 -9.86 -14.81 8.41
CA LEU A 85 -10.02 -14.81 9.86
C LEU A 85 -9.81 -13.41 10.46
N ALA A 86 -10.91 -12.79 10.93
CA ALA A 86 -10.93 -11.51 11.66
C ALA A 86 -10.12 -10.36 11.02
N GLY A 87 -10.16 -10.21 9.69
CA GLY A 87 -9.39 -9.21 8.93
C GLY A 87 -8.02 -9.70 8.42
N THR A 88 -7.65 -10.95 8.70
CA THR A 88 -6.39 -11.55 8.23
C THR A 88 -6.65 -12.68 7.24
N ARG A 89 -5.81 -12.81 6.22
CA ARG A 89 -5.77 -13.96 5.31
C ARG A 89 -4.60 -14.86 5.71
N VAL A 90 -4.88 -16.02 6.28
CA VAL A 90 -3.89 -16.97 6.83
C VAL A 90 -3.65 -18.13 5.86
N ASN A 91 -2.37 -18.45 5.59
CA ASN A 91 -1.97 -19.72 4.99
C ASN A 91 -1.96 -20.80 6.08
N PRO A 92 -2.85 -21.80 6.03
CA PRO A 92 -2.99 -22.80 7.07
C PRO A 92 -1.89 -23.86 7.04
N LYS A 93 -1.09 -23.95 5.96
CA LYS A 93 0.07 -24.86 5.87
C LYS A 93 1.17 -24.41 6.83
N ASN A 94 1.67 -23.17 6.69
CA ASN A 94 2.84 -22.66 7.40
C ASN A 94 2.56 -21.59 8.48
N ASN A 95 1.29 -21.26 8.73
CA ASN A 95 0.87 -20.25 9.71
C ASN A 95 1.32 -18.81 9.37
N TYR A 96 1.59 -18.52 8.09
CA TYR A 96 1.91 -17.16 7.63
C TYR A 96 0.70 -16.43 7.03
N TYR A 97 0.91 -15.19 6.60
CA TYR A 97 -0.05 -14.45 5.78
C TYR A 97 -0.10 -15.06 4.37
N HIS A 98 -1.30 -15.30 3.85
CA HIS A 98 -1.50 -15.87 2.51
C HIS A 98 -0.89 -14.98 1.41
N GLY A 99 -0.21 -15.59 0.44
CA GLY A 99 0.47 -14.91 -0.67
C GLY A 99 1.62 -13.95 -0.30
N ARG A 100 2.09 -13.93 0.96
CA ARG A 100 3.29 -13.15 1.34
C ARG A 100 4.55 -14.01 1.20
N HIS A 101 5.58 -13.44 0.57
CA HIS A 101 6.88 -14.07 0.38
C HIS A 101 8.01 -13.28 1.02
N GLY A 102 8.92 -14.01 1.65
CA GLY A 102 10.29 -13.62 1.91
C GLY A 102 11.12 -13.56 0.62
N GLY A 103 12.44 -13.57 0.77
CA GLY A 103 13.38 -13.50 -0.35
C GLY A 103 14.35 -14.69 -0.39
N THR A 104 14.76 -15.06 -1.60
CA THR A 104 15.67 -16.18 -1.86
C THR A 104 17.11 -15.70 -2.03
N SER A 105 18.04 -16.63 -2.26
CA SER A 105 19.48 -16.35 -2.49
C SER A 105 20.13 -15.38 -1.46
N PRO A 106 19.87 -15.53 -0.15
CA PRO A 106 20.32 -14.55 0.83
C PRO A 106 21.85 -14.45 0.88
N ARG A 107 22.36 -13.22 0.95
CA ARG A 107 23.79 -12.94 0.94
C ARG A 107 24.12 -11.66 1.69
N ILE A 108 25.14 -11.71 2.52
CA ILE A 108 25.69 -10.54 3.21
C ILE A 108 26.54 -9.76 2.20
N ILE A 109 26.51 -8.43 2.29
CA ILE A 109 27.45 -7.54 1.62
C ILE A 109 28.05 -6.57 2.65
N THR A 110 29.38 -6.49 2.68
CA THR A 110 30.11 -5.52 3.52
C THR A 110 30.09 -4.15 2.86
N VAL A 111 29.61 -3.14 3.58
CA VAL A 111 29.35 -1.78 3.07
C VAL A 111 30.64 -1.07 2.64
N LYS A 112 31.76 -1.40 3.28
CA LYS A 112 33.07 -0.76 3.03
C LYS A 112 33.65 -1.04 1.64
N ASP A 113 33.58 -2.29 1.18
CA ASP A 113 34.32 -2.80 0.02
C ASP A 113 33.44 -3.56 -1.01
N GLY A 114 32.14 -3.69 -0.75
CA GLY A 114 31.21 -4.42 -1.63
C GLY A 114 31.40 -5.94 -1.63
N LYS A 115 32.24 -6.49 -0.73
CA LYS A 115 32.49 -7.93 -0.65
C LYS A 115 31.23 -8.66 -0.24
N THR A 116 30.86 -9.70 -0.99
CA THR A 116 29.69 -10.54 -0.71
C THR A 116 30.05 -11.89 -0.11
N VAL A 117 29.16 -12.41 0.75
CA VAL A 117 29.25 -13.75 1.36
C VAL A 117 27.84 -14.38 1.35
N PRO A 118 27.65 -15.58 0.77
CA PRO A 118 26.34 -16.23 0.74
C PRO A 118 25.91 -16.70 2.14
N ILE A 119 24.61 -16.59 2.45
CA ILE A 119 23.98 -17.23 3.60
C ILE A 119 23.40 -18.57 3.13
N ASN A 120 23.83 -19.67 3.75
CA ASN A 120 23.46 -21.02 3.30
C ASN A 120 22.18 -21.51 3.99
N ILE A 121 21.01 -21.12 3.44
CA ILE A 121 19.71 -21.74 3.75
C ILE A 121 19.33 -22.81 2.70
N PRO A 122 18.33 -23.68 2.96
CA PRO A 122 17.79 -24.60 1.95
C PRO A 122 17.23 -23.88 0.72
N LYS A 123 17.17 -24.58 -0.43
CA LYS A 123 16.73 -23.99 -1.72
C LYS A 123 15.23 -23.77 -1.82
N ASP A 124 14.49 -24.52 -1.02
CA ASP A 124 13.05 -24.52 -0.80
C ASP A 124 12.61 -23.53 0.30
N ALA A 125 13.53 -22.67 0.76
CA ALA A 125 13.31 -21.77 1.87
C ALA A 125 13.48 -20.28 1.51
N GLU A 126 12.71 -19.44 2.19
CA GLU A 126 12.70 -17.98 2.03
C GLU A 126 13.11 -17.26 3.32
N VAL A 127 13.87 -16.16 3.23
CA VAL A 127 14.06 -15.25 4.37
C VAL A 127 12.86 -14.32 4.48
N ILE A 128 11.99 -14.58 5.44
CA ILE A 128 10.76 -13.81 5.70
C ILE A 128 11.07 -12.48 6.40
N SER A 129 11.97 -12.50 7.39
CA SER A 129 12.42 -11.31 8.12
C SER A 129 13.83 -11.51 8.71
N THR A 130 14.48 -10.39 9.04
CA THR A 130 15.80 -10.32 9.66
C THR A 130 15.73 -9.39 10.88
N ASP A 131 16.27 -9.80 12.01
CA ASP A 131 16.45 -8.99 13.22
C ASP A 131 17.93 -9.01 13.65
N TRP A 132 18.56 -7.84 13.70
CA TRP A 132 20.01 -7.69 13.94
C TRP A 132 20.32 -7.37 15.40
N THR A 133 21.51 -7.78 15.86
CA THR A 133 22.10 -7.18 17.06
C THR A 133 22.61 -5.77 16.77
N VAL A 134 22.64 -4.90 17.79
CA VAL A 134 23.05 -3.49 17.66
C VAL A 134 24.46 -3.34 17.08
N ASP A 135 25.36 -4.29 17.40
CA ASP A 135 26.73 -4.36 16.86
C ASP A 135 26.80 -4.62 15.34
N GLY A 136 25.72 -5.11 14.71
CA GLY A 136 25.68 -5.48 13.30
C GLY A 136 26.45 -6.76 12.94
N GLU A 137 27.00 -7.47 13.92
CA GLU A 137 27.86 -8.65 13.73
C GLU A 137 27.07 -9.97 13.72
N ARG A 138 25.85 -9.97 14.28
CA ARG A 138 24.95 -11.13 14.33
C ARG A 138 23.52 -10.76 13.95
N PHE A 139 22.77 -11.77 13.54
CA PHE A 139 21.37 -11.63 13.16
C PHE A 139 20.56 -12.90 13.45
N ALA A 140 19.25 -12.72 13.53
CA ALA A 140 18.25 -13.78 13.57
C ALA A 140 17.36 -13.66 12.33
N LEU A 141 17.09 -14.79 11.69
CA LEU A 141 16.22 -14.90 10.51
C LEU A 141 14.96 -15.68 10.85
N SER A 142 13.81 -15.18 10.39
CA SER A 142 12.62 -16.00 10.20
C SER A 142 12.73 -16.67 8.83
N VAL A 143 12.97 -17.98 8.79
CA VAL A 143 13.14 -18.75 7.54
C VAL A 143 11.88 -19.56 7.26
N GLY A 144 11.18 -19.23 6.18
CA GLY A 144 9.92 -19.86 5.80
C GLY A 144 10.09 -21.04 4.84
N PHE A 145 9.22 -22.03 5.01
CA PHE A 145 9.03 -23.21 4.18
C PHE A 145 7.52 -23.36 3.83
N GLU A 146 7.17 -24.35 3.02
CA GLU A 146 5.76 -24.62 2.64
C GLU A 146 4.86 -24.94 3.85
N ASP A 147 5.40 -25.56 4.89
CA ASP A 147 4.68 -26.16 6.04
C ASP A 147 4.96 -25.49 7.40
N ARG A 148 5.94 -24.58 7.48
CA ARG A 148 6.35 -23.93 8.75
C ARG A 148 7.25 -22.72 8.53
N ILE A 149 7.48 -21.95 9.59
CA ILE A 149 8.53 -20.92 9.67
C ILE A 149 9.45 -21.23 10.86
N GLU A 150 10.75 -21.13 10.67
CA GLU A 150 11.79 -21.54 11.61
C GLU A 150 12.68 -20.37 12.04
N LEU A 151 13.25 -20.45 13.24
CA LEU A 151 14.28 -19.51 13.70
C LEU A 151 15.67 -20.01 13.30
N TRP A 152 16.44 -19.18 12.60
CA TRP A 152 17.85 -19.42 12.27
C TRP A 152 18.70 -18.24 12.78
N LEU A 153 19.85 -18.51 13.39
CA LEU A 153 20.78 -17.49 13.90
C LEU A 153 22.06 -17.47 13.07
N GLY A 154 22.63 -16.31 12.79
CA GLY A 154 23.83 -16.18 11.95
C GLY A 154 24.78 -15.06 12.36
N ASP A 155 25.94 -15.08 11.70
CA ASP A 155 27.02 -14.09 11.85
C ASP A 155 27.44 -13.52 10.49
N ILE A 156 28.23 -12.43 10.48
CA ILE A 156 28.73 -11.79 9.25
C ILE A 156 29.63 -12.67 8.36
N SER A 157 29.99 -13.89 8.79
CA SER A 157 30.69 -14.87 7.94
C SER A 157 29.73 -15.71 7.07
N GLY A 158 28.43 -15.42 7.09
CA GLY A 158 27.40 -16.11 6.28
C GLY A 158 27.04 -17.50 6.79
N ARG A 159 27.57 -17.90 7.96
CA ARG A 159 27.16 -19.12 8.65
C ARG A 159 25.85 -18.88 9.38
N VAL A 160 24.97 -19.88 9.32
CA VAL A 160 23.70 -19.89 10.05
C VAL A 160 23.47 -21.23 10.73
N GLU A 161 22.86 -21.22 11.91
CA GLU A 161 22.42 -22.38 12.66
C GLU A 161 20.90 -22.31 12.92
N LYS A 162 20.18 -23.37 12.56
CA LYS A 162 18.76 -23.55 12.90
C LYS A 162 18.59 -23.78 14.40
N VAL A 163 17.74 -22.98 15.05
CA VAL A 163 17.34 -23.22 16.44
C VAL A 163 16.32 -24.37 16.48
N SER A 164 16.76 -25.52 16.97
CA SER A 164 15.93 -26.74 17.00
C SER A 164 14.82 -26.65 18.05
N GLY A 165 13.61 -27.10 17.68
CA GLY A 165 12.44 -27.11 18.56
C GLY A 165 11.64 -25.80 18.61
N ILE A 166 12.03 -24.78 17.83
CA ILE A 166 11.29 -23.52 17.68
C ILE A 166 10.60 -23.47 16.31
N ILE A 167 9.31 -23.16 16.31
CA ILE A 167 8.51 -22.87 15.11
C ILE A 167 7.83 -21.51 15.34
N LEU A 168 7.97 -20.57 14.40
CA LEU A 168 7.59 -19.17 14.61
C LEU A 168 6.11 -18.91 14.31
N ASN A 169 5.45 -18.07 15.13
CA ASN A 169 4.15 -17.47 14.83
C ASN A 169 4.31 -15.97 14.50
N PRO A 170 4.46 -15.59 13.22
CA PRO A 170 4.61 -14.21 12.75
C PRO A 170 3.27 -13.49 12.49
N LEU A 171 2.14 -14.01 12.96
CA LEU A 171 0.86 -13.31 12.86
C LEU A 171 0.78 -12.21 13.94
N MET A 172 0.25 -11.05 13.56
CA MET A 172 0.05 -9.82 14.35
C MET A 172 1.33 -9.04 14.74
N ASP A 173 2.44 -9.71 15.06
CA ASP A 173 3.73 -9.05 15.43
C ASP A 173 4.93 -9.80 14.82
N GLN A 174 6.09 -9.13 14.79
CA GLN A 174 7.37 -9.73 14.46
C GLN A 174 7.70 -10.87 15.42
N ALA A 175 7.93 -12.07 14.87
CA ALA A 175 8.06 -13.31 15.66
C ALA A 175 9.38 -13.45 16.46
N VAL A 176 10.36 -12.58 16.23
CA VAL A 176 11.74 -12.70 16.71
C VAL A 176 12.27 -11.29 16.99
N LYS A 177 12.66 -11.00 18.24
CA LYS A 177 13.22 -9.69 18.64
C LYS A 177 14.39 -9.88 19.60
N TRP A 178 15.56 -9.30 19.35
CA TRP A 178 16.67 -9.29 20.33
C TRP A 178 16.28 -8.52 21.60
N LEU A 179 16.71 -9.03 22.77
CA LEU A 179 16.62 -8.31 24.04
C LEU A 179 17.73 -7.24 24.14
N PRO A 180 17.57 -6.20 24.99
CA PRO A 180 18.59 -5.17 25.22
C PRO A 180 19.99 -5.69 25.56
N ASN A 181 20.11 -6.91 26.09
CA ASN A 181 21.38 -7.55 26.42
C ASN A 181 22.16 -8.13 25.22
N GLN A 182 21.59 -8.15 24.01
CA GLN A 182 22.21 -8.69 22.78
C GLN A 182 22.64 -10.18 22.86
N GLU A 183 22.14 -10.92 23.86
CA GLU A 183 22.47 -12.34 24.12
C GLU A 183 21.23 -13.24 24.17
N GLN A 184 20.05 -12.64 24.28
CA GLN A 184 18.77 -13.32 24.40
C GLN A 184 17.79 -12.77 23.37
N ILE A 185 16.81 -13.59 22.99
CA ILE A 185 15.83 -13.29 21.95
C ILE A 185 14.42 -13.60 22.49
N LEU A 186 13.49 -12.66 22.31
CA LEU A 186 12.06 -12.88 22.49
C LEU A 186 11.48 -13.49 21.22
N ILE A 187 10.79 -14.62 21.38
CA ILE A 187 10.27 -15.45 20.30
C ILE A 187 8.76 -15.64 20.49
N ARG A 188 7.98 -15.49 19.41
CA ARG A 188 6.59 -15.96 19.32
C ARG A 188 6.60 -17.40 18.79
N ASN A 189 6.42 -18.39 19.66
CA ASN A 189 6.58 -19.81 19.33
C ASN A 189 5.21 -20.52 19.17
N ILE A 190 5.03 -21.28 18.09
CA ILE A 190 3.94 -22.25 17.93
C ILE A 190 4.31 -23.50 18.75
N ASN A 191 3.49 -23.81 19.74
CA ASN A 191 3.70 -24.93 20.65
C ASN A 191 2.55 -25.95 20.57
N ASN A 192 2.36 -26.75 21.62
CA ASN A 192 1.36 -27.81 21.77
C ASN A 192 -0.12 -27.30 21.77
N ARG A 193 -0.60 -26.81 20.62
CA ARG A 193 -1.98 -26.32 20.40
C ARG A 193 -2.98 -27.38 19.90
N GLY A 194 -2.61 -28.66 19.92
CA GLY A 194 -3.45 -29.77 19.43
C GLY A 194 -3.51 -29.86 17.91
N ALA A 195 -4.56 -30.52 17.39
CA ALA A 195 -4.83 -30.60 15.96
C ALA A 195 -5.64 -29.38 15.49
N VAL A 196 -5.57 -29.07 14.20
CA VAL A 196 -6.43 -28.05 13.57
C VAL A 196 -7.91 -28.37 13.87
N PRO A 197 -8.74 -27.38 14.25
CA PRO A 197 -10.19 -27.53 14.32
C PRO A 197 -10.74 -28.15 13.04
N LYS A 198 -11.79 -28.97 13.16
CA LYS A 198 -12.44 -29.60 12.00
C LYS A 198 -13.72 -28.86 11.65
N GLU A 199 -13.86 -28.54 10.37
CA GLU A 199 -15.09 -27.97 9.82
C GLU A 199 -16.28 -28.90 10.10
N PRO A 200 -17.39 -28.39 10.66
CA PRO A 200 -18.56 -29.20 10.93
C PRO A 200 -19.30 -29.50 9.61
N SER A 201 -19.77 -30.74 9.43
CA SER A 201 -20.44 -31.17 8.18
C SER A 201 -21.79 -30.48 7.91
N ILE A 202 -22.31 -29.75 8.89
CA ILE A 202 -23.42 -28.81 8.79
C ILE A 202 -23.10 -27.61 9.70
N PRO A 203 -23.42 -26.36 9.31
CA PRO A 203 -23.35 -25.22 10.22
C PRO A 203 -24.22 -25.43 11.46
N ASN A 204 -23.78 -24.92 12.62
CA ASN A 204 -24.54 -25.02 13.89
C ASN A 204 -25.89 -24.26 13.85
N GLY A 205 -26.06 -23.35 12.89
CA GLY A 205 -27.27 -22.57 12.64
C GLY A 205 -27.06 -21.66 11.42
N PRO A 206 -28.05 -20.84 11.05
CA PRO A 206 -27.83 -19.74 10.11
C PRO A 206 -26.89 -18.69 10.72
N MET A 207 -26.23 -17.89 9.88
CA MET A 207 -25.59 -16.66 10.33
C MET A 207 -26.66 -15.70 10.85
N ILE A 208 -26.49 -15.20 12.07
CA ILE A 208 -27.36 -14.19 12.69
C ILE A 208 -26.45 -13.05 13.15
N LEU A 209 -26.71 -11.85 12.64
CA LEU A 209 -26.09 -10.61 13.07
C LEU A 209 -27.18 -9.76 13.73
N GLU A 210 -26.94 -9.31 14.97
CA GLU A 210 -27.90 -8.58 15.79
C GLU A 210 -27.20 -7.37 16.43
N ASP A 211 -27.80 -6.19 16.27
CA ASP A 211 -27.36 -4.92 16.88
C ASP A 211 -28.45 -4.46 17.87
N ALA A 212 -28.05 -4.10 19.09
CA ALA A 212 -28.97 -3.68 20.15
C ALA A 212 -29.49 -2.24 19.99
N GLY A 213 -29.04 -1.50 18.96
CA GLY A 213 -29.42 -0.11 18.69
C GLY A 213 -28.30 0.88 19.02
N ALA A 214 -27.10 0.63 18.51
CA ALA A 214 -25.95 1.52 18.67
C ALA A 214 -26.11 2.87 17.91
N SER A 215 -25.17 3.80 18.16
CA SER A 215 -25.04 5.03 17.37
C SER A 215 -24.42 4.78 15.98
N ALA A 216 -24.53 5.76 15.07
CA ALA A 216 -24.03 5.63 13.71
C ALA A 216 -22.50 5.39 13.70
N ARG A 217 -22.10 4.23 13.17
CA ARG A 217 -20.75 3.65 13.27
C ARG A 217 -20.21 3.23 11.90
N SER A 218 -18.89 3.20 11.77
CA SER A 218 -18.24 2.86 10.50
C SER A 218 -18.39 1.36 10.16
N THR A 219 -19.24 1.06 9.19
CA THR A 219 -19.39 -0.30 8.61
C THR A 219 -18.44 -0.56 7.45
N TYR A 220 -17.61 0.43 7.07
CA TYR A 220 -16.75 0.38 5.89
C TYR A 220 -15.40 -0.31 6.15
N GLU A 221 -14.92 -0.39 7.39
CA GLU A 221 -13.49 -0.66 7.68
C GLU A 221 -13.05 -2.13 7.67
N ALA A 222 -13.93 -3.12 7.45
CA ALA A 222 -13.58 -4.53 7.61
C ALA A 222 -14.12 -5.50 6.53
N ARG A 223 -13.29 -6.51 6.23
CA ARG A 223 -13.53 -7.68 5.36
C ARG A 223 -12.75 -8.88 5.92
N ASN A 224 -13.00 -10.09 5.40
CA ASN A 224 -12.43 -11.34 5.94
C ASN A 224 -12.73 -11.52 7.44
N LEU A 225 -13.94 -11.15 7.89
CA LEU A 225 -14.37 -11.26 9.29
C LEU A 225 -14.55 -12.72 9.71
N LEU A 226 -14.82 -12.97 10.98
CA LEU A 226 -15.28 -14.28 11.43
C LEU A 226 -16.77 -14.39 11.08
N GLU A 227 -17.16 -15.49 10.45
CA GLU A 227 -18.53 -15.71 9.95
C GLU A 227 -19.26 -16.82 10.74
N THR A 228 -18.51 -17.69 11.41
CA THR A 228 -19.01 -18.87 12.12
C THR A 228 -18.26 -19.15 13.42
N SER A 229 -18.85 -19.98 14.28
CA SER A 229 -18.15 -20.50 15.48
C SER A 229 -16.96 -21.42 15.14
N TYR A 230 -16.83 -21.88 13.90
CA TYR A 230 -15.66 -22.62 13.43
C TYR A 230 -14.49 -21.67 13.13
N ASP A 231 -14.78 -20.48 12.58
CA ASP A 231 -13.78 -19.42 12.40
C ASP A 231 -13.26 -18.91 13.75
N ASP A 232 -14.10 -18.90 14.80
CA ASP A 232 -13.65 -18.57 16.16
C ASP A 232 -12.56 -19.54 16.66
N ASP A 233 -12.72 -20.84 16.41
CA ASP A 233 -11.77 -21.87 16.80
C ASP A 233 -10.54 -21.85 15.88
N LEU A 234 -10.70 -21.63 14.57
CA LEU A 234 -9.58 -21.45 13.63
C LEU A 234 -8.74 -20.22 14.00
N PHE A 235 -9.37 -19.06 14.23
CA PHE A 235 -8.68 -17.84 14.65
C PHE A 235 -7.94 -18.09 15.97
N SER A 236 -8.56 -18.75 16.94
CA SER A 236 -7.89 -19.15 18.20
C SER A 236 -6.64 -19.99 17.90
N TYR A 237 -6.78 -21.06 17.12
CA TYR A 237 -5.72 -22.00 16.81
C TYR A 237 -4.54 -21.33 16.07
N TYR A 238 -4.81 -20.54 15.02
CA TYR A 238 -3.76 -19.93 14.20
C TYR A 238 -3.07 -18.73 14.87
N THR A 239 -3.78 -17.96 15.70
CA THR A 239 -3.20 -16.80 16.42
C THR A 239 -2.52 -17.16 17.75
N GLN A 240 -2.84 -18.30 18.35
CA GLN A 240 -2.21 -18.75 19.60
C GLN A 240 -0.70 -18.99 19.42
N CYS A 241 0.09 -18.46 20.35
CA CYS A 241 1.50 -18.77 20.53
C CYS A 241 1.91 -18.68 22.01
N GLU A 242 3.06 -19.25 22.34
CA GLU A 242 3.80 -18.92 23.56
C GLU A 242 4.78 -17.77 23.28
N LEU A 243 5.03 -16.95 24.29
CA LEU A 243 6.22 -16.10 24.31
C LEU A 243 7.36 -16.87 24.95
N VAL A 244 8.52 -16.88 24.31
CA VAL A 244 9.70 -17.63 24.75
C VAL A 244 10.91 -16.70 24.75
N ILE A 245 11.67 -16.67 25.84
CA ILE A 245 13.02 -16.09 25.85
C ILE A 245 14.00 -17.23 25.56
N TYR A 246 14.78 -17.09 24.49
CA TYR A 246 15.85 -18.01 24.13
C TYR A 246 17.21 -17.37 24.36
N ASP A 247 18.09 -18.10 25.05
CA ASP A 247 19.44 -17.68 25.39
C ASP A 247 20.44 -18.25 24.38
N THR A 248 21.07 -17.39 23.56
CA THR A 248 21.83 -17.85 22.39
C THR A 248 23.15 -18.52 22.73
N LYS A 249 23.70 -18.27 23.93
CA LYS A 249 24.95 -18.87 24.41
C LYS A 249 24.73 -20.25 25.03
N SER A 250 23.74 -20.37 25.93
CA SER A 250 23.45 -21.63 26.61
C SER A 250 22.48 -22.53 25.85
N LYS A 251 21.86 -22.03 24.78
CA LYS A 251 20.87 -22.69 23.92
C LYS A 251 19.66 -23.22 24.70
N LYS A 252 19.17 -22.40 25.64
CA LYS A 252 18.03 -22.71 26.51
C LYS A 252 16.86 -21.78 26.24
N SER A 253 15.66 -22.36 26.31
CA SER A 253 14.38 -21.66 26.17
C SER A 253 13.67 -21.55 27.53
N GLN A 254 13.04 -20.41 27.80
CA GLN A 254 12.13 -20.20 28.93
C GLN A 254 10.79 -19.66 28.39
N VAL A 255 9.69 -20.38 28.62
CA VAL A 255 8.33 -19.90 28.32
C VAL A 255 7.95 -18.79 29.31
N ILE A 256 7.32 -17.72 28.80
CA ILE A 256 6.94 -16.52 29.54
C ILE A 256 5.41 -16.38 29.53
N GLY A 257 4.79 -16.65 30.68
CA GLY A 257 3.32 -16.56 30.83
C GLY A 257 2.55 -17.68 30.11
N PRO A 258 1.21 -17.54 29.97
CA PRO A 258 0.36 -18.50 29.27
C PRO A 258 0.49 -18.43 27.74
N SER A 259 0.16 -19.52 27.03
CA SER A 259 -0.11 -19.47 25.59
C SER A 259 -1.34 -18.60 25.31
N ALA A 260 -1.28 -17.67 24.36
CA ALA A 260 -2.40 -16.78 24.03
C ALA A 260 -2.31 -16.21 22.60
N SER A 261 -3.38 -15.57 22.16
CA SER A 261 -3.42 -14.72 20.96
C SER A 261 -2.87 -13.32 21.29
N TYR A 262 -1.56 -13.15 21.13
CA TYR A 262 -0.89 -11.86 21.39
C TYR A 262 -0.98 -10.94 20.16
N MET A 263 -1.45 -9.71 20.37
CA MET A 263 -1.35 -8.64 19.36
C MET A 263 0.10 -8.19 19.23
N SER A 264 0.75 -7.87 20.36
CA SER A 264 2.14 -7.39 20.42
C SER A 264 2.86 -7.90 21.67
N ALA A 265 4.19 -7.94 21.63
CA ALA A 265 5.05 -8.14 22.80
C ALA A 265 6.38 -7.36 22.67
N ASP A 266 6.74 -6.59 23.70
CA ASP A 266 7.97 -5.77 23.71
C ASP A 266 8.60 -5.61 25.11
N VAL A 267 9.93 -5.76 25.19
CA VAL A 267 10.71 -5.75 26.43
C VAL A 267 11.07 -4.32 26.83
N SER A 268 11.07 -3.99 28.13
CA SER A 268 11.50 -2.68 28.61
C SER A 268 12.96 -2.37 28.23
N PRO A 269 13.34 -1.10 27.98
CA PRO A 269 14.71 -0.72 27.64
C PRO A 269 15.80 -1.20 28.62
N ASP A 270 15.45 -1.40 29.90
CA ASP A 270 16.35 -1.95 30.91
C ASP A 270 16.35 -3.47 31.05
N GLY A 271 15.57 -4.19 30.21
CA GLY A 271 15.50 -5.65 30.19
C GLY A 271 14.86 -6.29 31.44
N LYS A 272 14.02 -5.58 32.21
CA LYS A 272 13.39 -6.12 33.43
C LYS A 272 11.93 -6.52 33.26
N TYR A 273 11.21 -5.87 32.36
CA TYR A 273 9.77 -6.03 32.17
C TYR A 273 9.43 -6.38 30.71
N LEU A 274 8.25 -6.94 30.51
CA LEU A 274 7.66 -7.24 29.21
C LEU A 274 6.27 -6.61 29.15
N LEU A 275 6.06 -5.72 28.18
CA LEU A 275 4.72 -5.27 27.78
C LEU A 275 4.14 -6.28 26.80
N VAL A 276 2.91 -6.72 27.03
CA VAL A 276 2.16 -7.59 26.11
C VAL A 276 0.77 -7.03 25.88
N GLU A 277 0.28 -7.13 24.64
CA GLU A 277 -1.13 -6.90 24.31
C GLU A 277 -1.76 -8.23 23.92
N ARG A 278 -2.83 -8.64 24.64
CA ARG A 278 -3.39 -9.99 24.59
C ARG A 278 -4.90 -9.95 24.35
N LEU A 279 -5.37 -10.62 23.30
CA LEU A 279 -6.79 -10.66 22.95
C LEU A 279 -7.63 -11.40 24.02
N LYS A 280 -8.90 -11.00 24.17
CA LYS A 280 -9.91 -11.61 25.05
C LYS A 280 -11.07 -12.18 24.22
N LYS A 281 -11.54 -13.38 24.59
CA LYS A 281 -12.80 -13.96 24.08
C LYS A 281 -14.02 -13.32 24.78
N PRO A 282 -15.23 -13.35 24.17
CA PRO A 282 -15.53 -13.84 22.83
C PRO A 282 -14.91 -12.96 21.74
N TRP A 283 -14.71 -13.53 20.56
CA TRP A 283 -14.25 -12.79 19.38
C TRP A 283 -15.41 -12.00 18.76
N SER A 284 -15.10 -11.00 17.93
CA SER A 284 -16.14 -10.26 17.18
C SER A 284 -16.30 -10.81 15.77
N HIS A 285 -17.57 -10.88 15.35
CA HIS A 285 -17.98 -11.16 13.97
C HIS A 285 -18.34 -9.86 13.22
N GLU A 286 -18.31 -8.70 13.89
CA GLU A 286 -18.59 -7.37 13.31
C GLU A 286 -17.33 -6.60 12.87
N VAL A 287 -16.20 -6.81 13.56
CA VAL A 287 -14.96 -6.04 13.37
C VAL A 287 -13.74 -6.95 13.32
N ALA A 288 -12.66 -6.45 12.73
CA ALA A 288 -11.39 -7.18 12.66
C ALA A 288 -10.63 -7.21 14.00
N TRP A 289 -9.61 -8.08 14.11
CA TRP A 289 -8.91 -8.38 15.37
C TRP A 289 -8.30 -7.16 16.08
N TRP A 290 -7.92 -6.11 15.34
CA TRP A 290 -7.40 -4.86 15.92
C TRP A 290 -8.45 -4.01 16.65
N ARG A 291 -9.73 -4.39 16.58
CA ARG A 291 -10.86 -3.84 17.35
C ARG A 291 -11.46 -4.86 18.34
N PHE A 292 -10.87 -6.05 18.50
CA PHE A 292 -11.30 -7.01 19.52
C PHE A 292 -10.99 -6.50 20.94
N ALA A 293 -11.75 -6.99 21.91
CA ALA A 293 -11.45 -6.79 23.32
C ALA A 293 -10.04 -7.36 23.64
N ASN A 294 -9.23 -6.61 24.38
CA ASN A 294 -7.85 -6.99 24.70
C ASN A 294 -7.41 -6.44 26.06
N ASP A 295 -6.33 -7.00 26.61
CA ASP A 295 -5.64 -6.46 27.79
C ASP A 295 -4.22 -6.06 27.39
N ALA A 296 -3.79 -4.87 27.78
CA ALA A 296 -2.37 -4.49 27.75
C ALA A 296 -1.80 -4.66 29.16
N GLU A 297 -0.78 -5.50 29.29
CA GLU A 297 -0.24 -5.95 30.57
C GLU A 297 1.28 -5.80 30.62
N VAL A 298 1.81 -5.46 31.79
CA VAL A 298 3.25 -5.51 32.09
C VAL A 298 3.53 -6.71 33.00
N TRP A 299 4.43 -7.57 32.54
CA TRP A 299 4.93 -8.75 33.27
C TRP A 299 6.41 -8.56 33.62
N ASP A 300 6.94 -9.36 34.55
CA ASP A 300 8.39 -9.58 34.66
C ASP A 300 8.87 -10.62 33.63
N LEU A 301 10.19 -10.75 33.44
CA LEU A 301 10.77 -11.79 32.57
C LEU A 301 10.69 -13.23 33.14
N LYS A 302 9.74 -13.48 34.05
CA LYS A 302 9.30 -14.82 34.49
C LYS A 302 7.81 -15.06 34.19
N GLY A 303 7.14 -14.11 33.52
CA GLY A 303 5.72 -14.19 33.17
C GLY A 303 4.78 -13.87 34.32
N LYS A 304 5.27 -13.26 35.41
CA LYS A 304 4.41 -12.79 36.50
C LYS A 304 3.83 -11.44 36.14
N LEU A 305 2.50 -11.34 36.12
CA LEU A 305 1.78 -10.07 36.01
C LEU A 305 2.21 -9.08 37.11
N ILE A 306 2.68 -7.91 36.67
CA ILE A 306 2.99 -6.75 37.53
C ILE A 306 1.84 -5.76 37.48
N LYS A 307 1.28 -5.49 36.29
CA LYS A 307 0.20 -4.51 36.11
C LYS A 307 -0.63 -4.79 34.85
N THR A 308 -1.96 -4.71 34.95
CA THR A 308 -2.82 -4.47 33.78
C THR A 308 -2.91 -2.96 33.58
N VAL A 309 -2.47 -2.47 32.43
CA VAL A 309 -2.44 -1.05 32.06
C VAL A 309 -3.75 -0.65 31.37
N VAL A 310 -4.25 -1.54 30.50
CA VAL A 310 -5.48 -1.35 29.73
C VAL A 310 -6.32 -2.62 29.82
N ASN A 311 -7.63 -2.46 30.04
CA ASN A 311 -8.61 -3.50 29.82
C ASN A 311 -9.60 -2.97 28.77
N GLN A 312 -9.26 -3.19 27.50
CA GLN A 312 -10.02 -2.67 26.37
C GLN A 312 -11.24 -3.56 26.12
N PRO A 313 -12.48 -3.02 26.10
CA PRO A 313 -13.64 -3.72 25.58
C PRO A 313 -13.57 -3.82 24.04
N ILE A 314 -14.49 -4.58 23.45
CA ILE A 314 -14.70 -4.58 21.99
C ILE A 314 -14.91 -3.15 21.47
N ALA A 315 -14.25 -2.81 20.36
CA ALA A 315 -14.28 -1.49 19.73
C ALA A 315 -15.12 -1.50 18.45
N ASN A 316 -16.38 -1.94 18.57
CA ASN A 316 -17.34 -2.02 17.48
C ASN A 316 -18.17 -0.74 17.28
N GLU A 317 -18.20 0.17 18.26
CA GLU A 317 -18.90 1.47 18.20
C GLU A 317 -17.99 2.67 17.89
N VAL A 318 -16.85 2.47 17.21
CA VAL A 318 -15.96 3.58 16.83
C VAL A 318 -16.62 4.46 15.75
N PRO A 319 -16.68 5.80 15.94
CA PRO A 319 -17.20 6.73 14.94
C PRO A 319 -16.47 6.67 13.59
N ILE A 320 -17.11 7.18 12.53
CA ILE A 320 -16.53 7.25 11.18
C ILE A 320 -15.27 8.14 11.21
N HIS A 321 -14.13 7.61 10.77
CA HIS A 321 -12.78 8.21 10.94
C HIS A 321 -12.38 8.52 12.40
N GLY A 322 -13.03 7.89 13.38
CA GLY A 322 -12.74 8.05 14.80
C GLY A 322 -11.59 7.18 15.30
N VAL A 323 -11.42 7.16 16.63
CA VAL A 323 -10.45 6.31 17.34
C VAL A 323 -11.11 5.65 18.55
N ILE A 324 -10.51 4.58 19.07
CA ILE A 324 -10.95 3.97 20.32
C ILE A 324 -10.82 4.95 21.50
N THR A 325 -11.75 4.84 22.46
CA THR A 325 -11.70 5.54 23.74
C THR A 325 -10.76 4.83 24.72
N GLY A 326 -10.27 5.57 25.72
CA GLY A 326 -9.26 5.06 26.65
C GLY A 326 -7.84 5.04 26.06
N PRO A 327 -6.91 4.31 26.72
CA PRO A 327 -5.52 4.19 26.28
C PRO A 327 -5.36 3.47 24.94
N ARG A 328 -4.59 4.06 24.03
CA ARG A 328 -4.19 3.46 22.75
C ARG A 328 -2.72 3.74 22.44
N ASN A 329 -2.10 2.90 21.61
CA ASN A 329 -0.68 2.96 21.25
C ASN A 329 0.25 2.88 22.48
N VAL A 330 0.03 1.88 23.34
CA VAL A 330 0.84 1.69 24.56
C VAL A 330 2.24 1.23 24.17
N SER A 331 3.27 1.91 24.65
CA SER A 331 4.67 1.63 24.27
C SER A 331 5.65 2.03 25.38
N TRP A 332 6.86 1.47 25.37
CA TRP A 332 7.96 1.93 26.22
C TRP A 332 8.61 3.20 25.66
N GLN A 333 8.96 4.15 26.52
CA GLN A 333 9.89 5.24 26.17
C GLN A 333 11.31 4.68 25.98
N PRO A 334 11.92 4.75 24.78
CA PRO A 334 13.24 4.16 24.48
C PRO A 334 14.41 4.60 25.36
N THR A 335 14.35 5.82 25.89
CA THR A 335 15.44 6.44 26.67
C THR A 335 15.30 6.25 28.17
N ALA A 336 14.11 5.86 28.66
CA ALA A 336 13.83 5.61 30.08
C ALA A 336 13.82 4.10 30.36
N PRO A 337 14.24 3.63 31.55
CA PRO A 337 14.46 2.20 31.79
C PRO A 337 13.18 1.35 31.66
N HIS A 338 12.04 1.87 32.15
CA HIS A 338 10.76 1.16 32.19
C HIS A 338 9.57 2.12 32.38
N THR A 339 9.52 3.17 31.56
CA THR A 339 8.38 4.11 31.52
C THR A 339 7.50 3.80 30.31
N LEU A 340 6.20 3.61 30.55
CA LEU A 340 5.19 3.47 29.50
C LEU A 340 4.64 4.83 29.08
N PHE A 341 4.25 4.93 27.81
CA PHE A 341 3.54 6.05 27.20
C PHE A 341 2.35 5.53 26.37
N TRP A 342 1.28 6.33 26.31
CA TRP A 342 0.12 6.08 25.46
C TRP A 342 -0.63 7.38 25.12
N THR A 343 -1.58 7.29 24.20
CA THR A 343 -2.53 8.38 23.88
C THR A 343 -3.92 8.06 24.42
N GLU A 344 -4.70 9.06 24.84
CA GLU A 344 -6.12 8.93 25.17
C GLU A 344 -6.94 9.96 24.41
N ALA A 345 -8.13 9.58 23.92
CA ALA A 345 -9.06 10.50 23.28
C ALA A 345 -9.91 11.24 24.33
N LEU A 346 -9.95 12.58 24.22
CA LEU A 346 -10.72 13.48 25.10
C LEU A 346 -12.10 13.83 24.51
N ASP A 347 -12.27 13.68 23.20
CA ASP A 347 -13.50 13.94 22.44
C ASP A 347 -14.39 12.70 22.25
N GLY A 348 -14.27 11.71 23.15
CA GLY A 348 -14.95 10.41 23.02
C GLY A 348 -14.51 9.61 21.78
N GLY A 349 -13.40 9.99 21.13
CA GLY A 349 -12.94 9.40 19.88
C GLY A 349 -13.66 9.95 18.63
N ASN A 350 -14.62 10.86 18.80
CA ASN A 350 -15.43 11.42 17.71
C ASN A 350 -14.70 12.57 16.99
N PRO A 351 -14.35 12.45 15.70
CA PRO A 351 -13.57 13.45 14.98
C PRO A 351 -14.36 14.72 14.62
N VAL A 352 -15.70 14.74 14.75
CA VAL A 352 -16.54 15.94 14.52
C VAL A 352 -17.01 16.62 15.81
N ALA A 353 -16.73 16.06 16.99
CA ALA A 353 -17.09 16.71 18.25
C ALA A 353 -16.31 18.02 18.46
N GLU A 354 -16.98 19.08 18.91
CA GLU A 354 -16.35 20.37 19.21
C GLU A 354 -15.72 20.35 20.61
N VAL A 355 -14.40 20.47 20.68
CA VAL A 355 -13.60 20.45 21.92
C VAL A 355 -12.36 21.35 21.78
N GLU A 356 -11.83 21.81 22.91
CA GLU A 356 -10.53 22.52 22.99
C GLU A 356 -9.35 21.57 22.74
N TYR A 357 -9.42 20.34 23.25
CA TYR A 357 -8.39 19.31 23.12
C TYR A 357 -9.01 17.96 22.73
N ARG A 358 -8.48 17.32 21.68
CA ARG A 358 -8.96 16.03 21.15
C ARG A 358 -8.26 14.82 21.75
N ASP A 359 -6.99 14.96 22.09
CA ASP A 359 -6.17 13.91 22.67
C ASP A 359 -5.34 14.43 23.85
N ARG A 360 -4.87 13.49 24.67
CA ARG A 360 -3.73 13.69 25.57
C ARG A 360 -2.71 12.57 25.46
N LEU A 361 -1.46 12.89 25.75
CA LEU A 361 -0.40 11.91 25.99
C LEU A 361 -0.25 11.68 27.49
N MET A 362 -0.12 10.40 27.86
CA MET A 362 -0.01 9.93 29.24
C MET A 362 1.30 9.15 29.42
N SER A 363 1.84 9.15 30.63
CA SER A 363 3.01 8.34 31.00
C SER A 363 2.86 7.64 32.35
N TRP A 364 3.54 6.51 32.53
CA TRP A 364 3.55 5.76 33.79
C TRP A 364 4.83 4.95 33.98
N GLU A 365 5.52 5.15 35.10
CA GLU A 365 6.77 4.46 35.43
C GLU A 365 6.51 3.19 36.26
N ALA A 366 7.25 2.11 35.99
CA ALA A 366 7.22 0.92 36.83
C ALA A 366 7.72 1.23 38.26
N PRO A 367 7.19 0.58 39.33
CA PRO A 367 6.28 -0.57 39.33
C PRO A 367 4.78 -0.18 39.26
N PHE A 368 4.43 1.00 38.71
CA PHE A 368 3.04 1.40 38.46
C PHE A 368 2.17 1.51 39.73
N ASN A 369 2.81 1.79 40.88
CA ASN A 369 2.15 2.03 42.17
C ASN A 369 1.62 3.47 42.32
N ASN A 370 2.24 4.42 41.62
CA ASN A 370 1.79 5.81 41.53
C ASN A 370 0.61 5.93 40.55
N LYS A 371 0.02 7.13 40.41
CA LYS A 371 -0.91 7.42 39.30
C LYS A 371 -0.13 7.67 37.99
N PRO A 372 -0.74 7.44 36.81
CA PRO A 372 -0.25 7.99 35.55
C PRO A 372 -0.18 9.52 35.57
N ASN A 373 0.75 10.08 34.80
CA ASN A 373 0.92 11.51 34.62
C ASN A 373 0.40 11.94 33.23
N GLU A 374 -0.28 13.07 33.14
CA GLU A 374 -0.59 13.72 31.87
C GLU A 374 0.64 14.52 31.42
N VAL A 375 1.07 14.31 30.17
CA VAL A 375 2.34 14.87 29.63
C VAL A 375 2.08 16.03 28.67
N PHE A 376 1.02 15.92 27.87
CA PHE A 376 0.69 16.89 26.82
C PHE A 376 -0.79 16.75 26.43
N LYS A 377 -1.43 17.86 26.03
CA LYS A 377 -2.76 17.86 25.42
C LYS A 377 -2.68 18.43 24.01
N ALA A 378 -3.42 17.82 23.09
CA ALA A 378 -3.38 18.13 21.66
C ALA A 378 -4.73 18.68 21.20
N GLU A 379 -4.71 19.86 20.59
CA GLU A 379 -5.88 20.53 19.99
C GLU A 379 -6.44 19.73 18.80
N HIS A 380 -5.59 18.94 18.15
CA HIS A 380 -5.91 18.13 16.97
C HIS A 380 -5.53 16.66 17.19
N ARG A 381 -6.11 15.75 16.40
CA ARG A 381 -5.92 14.29 16.60
C ARG A 381 -4.45 13.91 16.37
N ILE A 382 -3.81 13.32 17.38
CA ILE A 382 -2.46 12.78 17.30
C ILE A 382 -2.48 11.59 16.33
N GLN A 383 -1.72 11.72 15.24
CA GLN A 383 -1.52 10.66 14.23
C GLN A 383 -0.37 9.73 14.61
N GLY A 384 0.60 10.22 15.40
CA GLY A 384 1.73 9.43 15.87
C GLY A 384 2.72 10.25 16.69
N THR A 385 3.63 9.53 17.34
CA THR A 385 4.72 10.11 18.12
C THR A 385 6.03 9.39 17.79
N MET A 386 7.16 10.10 17.86
CA MET A 386 8.49 9.55 17.59
C MET A 386 9.45 9.99 18.70
N TRP A 387 10.20 9.07 19.29
CA TRP A 387 11.18 9.36 20.34
C TRP A 387 12.53 9.76 19.76
N GLY A 388 13.17 10.74 20.36
CA GLY A 388 14.50 11.22 19.97
C GLY A 388 15.63 10.57 20.76
N GLN A 389 16.84 10.66 20.23
CA GLN A 389 18.07 10.14 20.86
C GLN A 389 18.50 10.88 22.14
N LYS A 390 18.05 12.12 22.33
CA LYS A 390 18.18 12.84 23.62
C LYS A 390 17.08 12.40 24.57
N ASP A 391 17.44 12.05 25.80
CA ASP A 391 16.46 11.66 26.82
C ASP A 391 15.38 12.73 27.04
N GLY A 392 14.16 12.27 27.26
CA GLY A 392 12.95 13.08 27.38
C GLY A 392 12.43 13.68 26.08
N MET A 393 13.14 13.60 24.95
CA MET A 393 12.73 14.31 23.74
C MET A 393 11.73 13.52 22.89
N LEU A 394 10.56 14.10 22.66
CA LEU A 394 9.43 13.47 21.95
C LEU A 394 8.90 14.39 20.84
N MET A 395 8.77 13.87 19.62
CA MET A 395 8.13 14.54 18.51
C MET A 395 6.68 14.03 18.37
N VAL A 396 5.71 14.95 18.26
CA VAL A 396 4.27 14.64 18.24
C VAL A 396 3.63 15.23 16.99
N TYR A 397 3.02 14.36 16.18
CA TYR A 397 2.33 14.74 14.94
C TYR A 397 0.82 14.82 15.17
N GLN A 398 0.24 16.01 15.02
CA GLN A 398 -1.21 16.23 15.02
C GLN A 398 -1.72 16.53 13.61
N ARG A 399 -2.98 16.19 13.30
CA ARG A 399 -3.62 16.47 12.00
C ARG A 399 -4.96 17.18 12.16
N GLU A 400 -5.12 18.29 11.45
CA GLU A 400 -6.40 19.00 11.32
C GLU A 400 -7.19 18.49 10.11
N ARG A 401 -8.34 17.83 10.36
CA ARG A 401 -9.16 17.19 9.32
C ARG A 401 -9.77 18.12 8.28
N MET A 402 -9.89 19.43 8.56
CA MET A 402 -10.55 20.41 7.67
C MET A 402 -9.56 21.19 6.81
N LYS A 403 -8.49 21.78 7.38
CA LYS A 403 -7.46 22.45 6.59
C LYS A 403 -6.50 21.50 5.85
N ARG A 404 -6.63 20.18 6.04
CA ARG A 404 -5.64 19.16 5.61
C ARG A 404 -4.22 19.50 6.13
N TRP A 405 -4.13 19.97 7.37
CA TRP A 405 -2.91 20.55 7.93
C TRP A 405 -2.26 19.62 8.96
N ARG A 406 -0.92 19.59 8.98
CA ARG A 406 -0.09 18.76 9.87
C ARG A 406 0.71 19.67 10.79
N TYR A 407 0.52 19.51 12.10
CA TYR A 407 1.25 20.25 13.13
C TYR A 407 2.26 19.33 13.82
N VAL A 408 3.52 19.75 13.91
CA VAL A 408 4.61 18.97 14.49
C VAL A 408 5.17 19.67 15.72
N TRP A 409 4.90 19.07 16.87
CA TRP A 409 5.34 19.56 18.18
C TRP A 409 6.59 18.83 18.63
N LEU A 410 7.49 19.55 19.30
CA LEU A 410 8.65 18.97 19.97
C LEU A 410 8.54 19.22 21.47
N LEU A 411 8.64 18.14 22.24
CA LEU A 411 8.46 18.09 23.69
C LEU A 411 9.77 17.67 24.37
N ASP A 412 9.97 18.18 25.57
CA ASP A 412 10.87 17.62 26.58
C ASP A 412 10.00 17.14 27.75
N VAL A 413 9.67 15.85 27.76
CA VAL A 413 8.73 15.26 28.73
C VAL A 413 9.30 15.24 30.16
N ASN A 414 10.63 15.29 30.29
CA ASN A 414 11.33 15.34 31.58
C ASN A 414 11.26 16.74 32.21
N LYS A 415 11.26 17.80 31.39
CA LYS A 415 11.04 19.19 31.83
C LYS A 415 9.57 19.62 31.81
N GLY A 416 8.68 18.84 31.19
CA GLY A 416 7.28 19.19 31.00
C GLY A 416 7.07 20.36 30.03
N SER A 417 7.99 20.57 29.07
CA SER A 417 7.89 21.65 28.09
C SER A 417 7.52 21.14 26.70
N SER A 418 6.84 21.99 25.93
CA SER A 418 6.43 21.70 24.56
C SER A 418 6.48 22.97 23.70
N LYS A 419 6.84 22.83 22.43
CA LYS A 419 6.71 23.89 21.42
C LYS A 419 6.17 23.33 20.11
N LEU A 420 5.30 24.09 19.45
CA LEU A 420 5.05 23.89 18.02
C LEU A 420 6.37 24.18 17.31
N TRP A 421 6.94 23.18 16.64
CA TRP A 421 8.26 23.28 16.03
C TRP A 421 8.17 23.63 14.55
N PHE A 422 7.16 23.08 13.86
CA PHE A 422 6.69 23.53 12.56
C PHE A 422 5.31 22.96 12.25
N ASP A 423 4.68 23.49 11.22
CA ASP A 423 3.46 22.96 10.62
C ASP A 423 3.52 23.10 9.09
N LEU A 424 2.64 22.39 8.38
CA LEU A 424 2.51 22.43 6.92
C LEU A 424 1.17 21.88 6.42
N ASP A 425 0.81 22.30 5.22
CA ASP A 425 -0.17 21.64 4.36
C ASP A 425 0.28 20.20 4.07
N GLU A 426 -0.59 19.21 4.29
CA GLU A 426 -0.26 17.79 4.03
C GLU A 426 -0.12 17.45 2.54
N ASN A 427 -0.43 18.41 1.64
CA ASN A 427 -0.32 18.30 0.20
C ASN A 427 0.84 19.12 -0.40
N ASP A 428 1.56 19.95 0.37
CA ASP A 428 2.74 20.69 -0.12
C ASP A 428 4.00 19.81 -0.12
N ARG A 429 4.22 19.13 -1.25
CA ARG A 429 5.39 18.29 -1.56
C ARG A 429 6.70 19.07 -1.72
N TYR A 430 6.64 20.36 -2.03
CA TYR A 430 7.83 21.18 -2.26
C TYR A 430 8.45 21.64 -0.94
N ASN A 431 7.62 21.85 0.09
CA ASN A 431 8.06 22.22 1.44
C ASN A 431 7.98 21.08 2.46
N ASP A 432 7.52 19.87 2.09
CA ASP A 432 7.51 18.70 2.97
C ASP A 432 8.94 18.33 3.42
N PRO A 433 9.27 18.45 4.73
CA PRO A 433 10.57 18.02 5.25
C PRO A 433 10.72 16.48 5.21
N GLY A 434 9.65 15.74 4.94
CA GLY A 434 9.63 14.29 4.94
C GLY A 434 9.71 13.73 6.35
N TYR A 435 10.56 12.71 6.53
CA TYR A 435 10.62 11.91 7.75
C TYR A 435 11.98 12.04 8.43
N PRO A 436 12.04 12.06 9.77
CA PRO A 436 13.31 12.07 10.48
C PRO A 436 14.07 10.75 10.22
N LEU A 437 15.40 10.83 10.20
CA LEU A 437 16.28 9.66 10.15
C LEU A 437 16.37 9.03 11.54
N PHE A 438 16.43 7.70 11.58
CA PHE A 438 16.47 6.92 12.82
C PHE A 438 17.86 6.34 13.07
N THR A 439 18.15 6.07 14.34
CA THR A 439 19.29 5.28 14.81
C THR A 439 18.79 4.29 15.85
N GLN A 440 19.50 3.18 16.05
CA GLN A 440 19.29 2.32 17.21
C GLN A 440 20.09 2.84 18.42
N LEU A 441 19.61 2.57 19.62
CA LEU A 441 20.32 2.70 20.90
C LEU A 441 20.94 1.36 21.30
N ASP A 442 21.92 1.37 22.21
CA ASP A 442 22.57 0.18 22.80
C ASP A 442 21.57 -0.87 23.33
N ASN A 443 20.39 -0.42 23.77
CA ASN A 443 19.30 -1.25 24.28
C ASN A 443 18.39 -1.87 23.18
N GLY A 444 18.74 -1.70 21.91
CA GLY A 444 17.99 -2.23 20.76
C GLY A 444 16.78 -1.38 20.33
N LYS A 445 16.44 -0.29 21.01
CA LYS A 445 15.31 0.57 20.62
C LYS A 445 15.71 1.57 19.54
N TYR A 446 14.81 1.83 18.61
CA TYR A 446 14.98 2.86 17.59
C TYR A 446 14.45 4.21 18.06
N VAL A 447 15.19 5.27 17.73
CA VAL A 447 14.89 6.69 18.01
C VAL A 447 15.31 7.53 16.82
N PHE A 448 14.73 8.73 16.63
CA PHE A 448 15.27 9.65 15.63
C PHE A 448 16.65 10.17 16.06
N LYS A 449 17.59 10.23 15.11
CA LYS A 449 18.99 10.59 15.31
C LYS A 449 19.11 12.09 15.64
N VAL A 450 19.97 12.42 16.61
CA VAL A 450 20.15 13.79 17.12
C VAL A 450 21.62 14.08 17.33
N GLU A 451 22.12 15.15 16.73
CA GLU A 451 23.55 15.46 16.66
C GLU A 451 23.76 16.96 16.45
N ASP A 452 24.77 17.56 17.09
CA ASP A 452 25.11 18.99 16.96
C ASP A 452 23.88 19.94 17.00
N GLY A 453 23.03 19.74 18.01
CA GLY A 453 21.81 20.53 18.21
C GLY A 453 20.67 20.23 17.23
N SER A 454 20.87 19.35 16.26
CA SER A 454 20.01 19.16 15.09
C SER A 454 19.33 17.78 15.03
N ILE A 455 18.28 17.67 14.23
CA ILE A 455 17.62 16.42 13.82
C ILE A 455 17.76 16.30 12.30
N TYR A 456 18.13 15.13 11.81
CA TYR A 456 18.21 14.87 10.37
C TYR A 456 16.88 14.39 9.79
N PHE A 457 16.53 14.89 8.61
CA PHE A 457 15.31 14.55 7.87
C PHE A 457 15.65 14.11 6.44
N ARG A 458 14.87 13.20 5.87
CA ARG A 458 14.89 12.88 4.44
C ARG A 458 13.49 12.95 3.81
N GLY A 459 13.42 13.48 2.60
CA GLY A 459 12.19 13.57 1.82
C GLY A 459 12.39 13.21 0.35
N SER A 460 11.28 13.03 -0.39
CA SER A 460 11.32 12.86 -1.85
C SER A 460 11.78 14.11 -2.60
N GLY A 461 11.73 15.29 -1.94
CA GLY A 461 12.25 16.53 -2.48
C GLY A 461 11.56 16.99 -3.76
N GLY A 462 10.23 16.93 -3.77
CA GLY A 462 9.42 17.45 -4.87
C GLY A 462 9.83 18.87 -5.21
N SER A 463 9.95 19.16 -6.49
CA SER A 463 10.35 20.48 -6.99
C SER A 463 9.93 20.64 -8.45
N GLU A 464 10.16 21.80 -9.05
CA GLU A 464 9.81 22.03 -10.44
C GLU A 464 10.57 21.15 -11.45
N ASP A 465 11.72 20.61 -11.02
CA ASP A 465 12.53 19.58 -11.71
C ASP A 465 11.95 18.14 -11.52
N GLY A 466 10.88 17.98 -10.73
CA GLY A 466 10.40 16.70 -10.21
C GLY A 466 10.96 16.35 -8.82
N ASP A 467 10.76 15.09 -8.41
CA ASP A 467 11.26 14.52 -7.15
C ASP A 467 12.79 14.39 -7.20
N ARG A 468 13.48 15.20 -6.38
CA ARG A 468 14.93 15.21 -6.20
C ARG A 468 15.25 15.01 -4.70
N PRO A 469 15.42 13.76 -4.22
CA PRO A 469 15.51 13.49 -2.79
C PRO A 469 16.64 14.23 -2.08
N PHE A 470 16.46 14.48 -0.78
CA PHE A 470 17.37 15.29 0.04
C PHE A 470 17.64 14.67 1.42
N VAL A 471 18.69 15.16 2.08
CA VAL A 471 18.84 15.10 3.54
C VAL A 471 19.06 16.51 4.07
N ASP A 472 18.25 16.86 5.07
CA ASP A 472 18.20 18.15 5.73
C ASP A 472 18.59 17.98 7.19
N GLN A 473 19.57 18.75 7.64
CA GLN A 473 19.90 18.92 9.04
C GLN A 473 19.10 20.11 9.58
N ARG A 474 18.19 19.87 10.53
CA ARG A 474 17.31 20.91 11.09
C ARG A 474 17.61 21.16 12.56
N ASP A 475 17.98 22.41 12.88
CA ASP A 475 18.30 22.82 14.24
C ASP A 475 17.06 22.76 15.16
N ILE A 476 17.23 22.20 16.35
CA ILE A 476 16.14 21.99 17.32
C ILE A 476 15.61 23.31 17.86
N GLU A 477 16.45 24.32 18.08
CA GLU A 477 16.00 25.54 18.77
C GLU A 477 15.41 26.59 17.84
N THR A 478 16.11 26.92 16.76
CA THR A 478 15.69 27.92 15.76
C THR A 478 14.78 27.36 14.67
N GLY A 479 14.74 26.04 14.48
CA GLY A 479 14.02 25.40 13.39
C GLY A 479 14.64 25.64 12.00
N GLN A 480 15.80 26.29 11.91
CA GLN A 480 16.53 26.52 10.66
C GLN A 480 17.02 25.20 10.06
N THR A 481 17.07 25.15 8.72
CA THR A 481 17.37 23.92 7.98
C THR A 481 18.56 24.13 7.05
N GLN A 482 19.57 23.26 7.15
CA GLN A 482 20.68 23.15 6.21
C GLN A 482 20.54 21.86 5.39
N ARG A 483 20.50 21.99 4.06
CA ARG A 483 20.46 20.84 3.16
C ARG A 483 21.87 20.30 2.93
N ILE A 484 22.15 19.11 3.47
CA ILE A 484 23.47 18.46 3.40
C ILE A 484 23.55 17.41 2.28
N PHE A 485 22.41 16.98 1.73
CA PHE A 485 22.33 16.11 0.56
C PHE A 485 21.17 16.56 -0.33
N ARG A 486 21.36 16.53 -1.66
CA ARG A 486 20.32 16.79 -2.66
C ARG A 486 20.69 16.03 -3.93
N SER A 487 19.73 15.31 -4.53
CA SER A 487 19.94 14.60 -5.79
C SER A 487 20.37 15.54 -6.92
N GLU A 488 21.40 15.14 -7.67
CA GLU A 488 21.81 15.73 -8.95
C GLU A 488 20.59 15.91 -9.89
N LYS A 489 20.58 16.97 -10.74
CA LYS A 489 19.41 17.35 -11.57
C LYS A 489 19.12 16.40 -12.75
N ASP A 490 20.10 15.60 -13.15
CA ASP A 490 20.06 14.61 -14.24
C ASP A 490 19.94 13.16 -13.73
N LYS A 491 19.94 12.96 -12.42
CA LYS A 491 19.90 11.64 -11.76
C LYS A 491 18.74 11.54 -10.78
N TYR A 492 18.50 10.34 -10.28
CA TYR A 492 17.70 10.12 -9.09
C TYR A 492 18.55 9.44 -8.04
N GLN A 493 18.74 10.11 -6.91
CA GLN A 493 19.65 9.68 -5.85
C GLN A 493 18.93 9.72 -4.52
N TYR A 494 19.08 8.67 -3.72
CA TYR A 494 18.33 8.51 -2.48
C TYR A 494 19.24 8.08 -1.33
N PHE A 495 19.13 8.79 -0.20
CA PHE A 495 19.87 8.48 1.02
C PHE A 495 19.19 7.31 1.75
N ILE A 496 19.92 6.22 1.94
CA ILE A 496 19.41 4.98 2.53
C ILE A 496 19.64 4.99 4.05
N ASP A 497 20.87 5.23 4.50
CA ASP A 497 21.18 5.43 5.92
C ASP A 497 22.56 6.09 6.10
N PHE A 498 22.86 6.56 7.31
CA PHE A 498 24.25 6.85 7.71
C PHE A 498 25.08 5.56 7.76
N ALA A 499 26.39 5.67 7.61
CA ALA A 499 27.32 4.54 7.67
C ALA A 499 27.97 4.45 9.06
N ALA A 500 29.29 4.20 9.13
CA ALA A 500 30.01 4.03 10.40
C ALA A 500 30.13 5.33 11.22
N ASP A 501 29.90 6.49 10.59
CA ASP A 501 29.83 7.80 11.22
C ASP A 501 28.83 8.69 10.47
N SER A 502 28.59 9.89 10.99
CA SER A 502 27.63 10.87 10.43
C SER A 502 28.17 11.64 9.21
N ASN A 503 29.45 11.45 8.87
CA ASN A 503 30.07 12.04 7.67
C ASN A 503 30.03 11.06 6.47
N THR A 504 29.76 9.78 6.72
CA THR A 504 29.67 8.70 5.73
C THR A 504 28.24 8.15 5.67
N PHE A 505 27.79 7.72 4.48
CA PHE A 505 26.41 7.28 4.29
C PHE A 505 26.25 6.31 3.11
N ILE A 506 25.22 5.47 3.19
CA ILE A 506 24.79 4.58 2.12
C ILE A 506 23.75 5.33 1.27
N MET A 507 23.96 5.39 -0.04
CA MET A 507 22.99 5.96 -0.99
C MET A 507 22.75 5.03 -2.17
N SER A 508 21.57 5.10 -2.79
CA SER A 508 21.39 4.64 -4.16
C SER A 508 21.59 5.79 -5.15
N SER A 509 22.16 5.47 -6.32
CA SER A 509 22.20 6.37 -7.48
C SER A 509 21.69 5.61 -8.71
N GLU A 510 20.76 6.22 -9.44
CA GLU A 510 20.24 5.76 -10.73
C GLU A 510 20.10 6.96 -11.69
N SER A 511 20.04 6.69 -12.99
CA SER A 511 19.61 7.66 -14.01
C SER A 511 18.70 6.96 -15.04
N THR A 512 18.26 7.64 -16.10
CA THR A 512 17.57 6.97 -17.21
C THR A 512 18.40 5.85 -17.87
N THR A 513 19.72 5.88 -17.72
CA THR A 513 20.69 4.92 -18.27
C THR A 513 21.61 4.26 -17.24
N GLU A 514 21.86 4.87 -16.09
CA GLU A 514 22.65 4.28 -14.99
C GLU A 514 21.78 3.33 -14.15
N VAL A 515 22.12 2.04 -14.17
CA VAL A 515 21.47 0.98 -13.38
C VAL A 515 21.51 1.34 -11.89
N PRO A 516 20.40 1.25 -11.13
CA PRO A 516 20.38 1.63 -9.72
C PRO A 516 21.35 0.76 -8.92
N ASN A 517 22.35 1.41 -8.33
CA ASN A 517 23.37 0.76 -7.52
C ASN A 517 23.52 1.46 -6.17
N LEU A 518 24.01 0.72 -5.18
CA LEU A 518 24.33 1.19 -3.85
C LEU A 518 25.77 1.70 -3.84
N TYR A 519 25.99 2.84 -3.18
CA TYR A 519 27.28 3.50 -3.03
C TYR A 519 27.51 3.84 -1.56
N LEU A 520 28.76 3.69 -1.11
CA LEU A 520 29.22 4.30 0.13
C LEU A 520 29.72 5.69 -0.26
N ALA A 521 29.14 6.71 0.36
CA ALA A 521 29.39 8.10 0.10
C ALA A 521 29.90 8.81 1.35
N THR A 522 30.58 9.94 1.14
CA THR A 522 31.23 10.72 2.18
C THR A 522 30.98 12.21 1.91
N PHE A 523 30.44 12.92 2.90
CA PHE A 523 30.33 14.37 2.88
C PHE A 523 31.72 15.01 2.96
N GLY A 524 31.95 16.02 2.13
CA GLY A 524 33.21 16.75 2.07
C GLY A 524 33.12 18.16 2.66
N GLU A 525 33.86 19.07 2.05
CA GLU A 525 33.88 20.49 2.39
C GLU A 525 32.49 21.12 2.25
N THR A 526 32.22 22.08 3.13
CA THR A 526 31.01 22.92 3.09
C THR A 526 31.19 24.00 2.02
N ILE A 527 30.22 24.12 1.13
CA ILE A 527 30.21 25.08 0.02
C ILE A 527 29.06 26.08 0.16
N VAL A 528 29.21 27.24 -0.48
CA VAL A 528 28.09 28.14 -0.75
C VAL A 528 27.27 27.51 -1.86
N ALA A 529 25.96 27.36 -1.63
CA ALA A 529 25.02 26.75 -2.57
C ALA A 529 23.72 27.56 -2.64
N ASP A 530 22.98 27.41 -3.74
CA ASP A 530 21.68 28.04 -3.91
C ASP A 530 20.62 27.46 -2.94
N ALA A 531 19.56 28.22 -2.69
CA ALA A 531 18.51 27.82 -1.77
C ALA A 531 17.83 26.51 -2.21
N GLY A 532 17.90 25.48 -1.37
CA GLY A 532 17.34 24.16 -1.63
C GLY A 532 18.28 23.18 -2.35
N GLU A 533 19.52 23.56 -2.62
CA GLU A 533 20.62 22.69 -3.09
C GLU A 533 21.55 22.27 -1.93
N SER A 534 22.48 21.33 -2.19
CA SER A 534 23.37 20.78 -1.16
C SER A 534 24.49 21.76 -0.77
N THR A 535 24.60 22.09 0.53
CA THR A 535 25.75 22.83 1.08
C THR A 535 26.99 21.97 1.30
N LYS A 536 26.95 20.68 0.96
CA LYS A 536 28.07 19.74 1.06
C LYS A 536 28.45 19.18 -0.30
N THR A 537 29.76 19.13 -0.55
CA THR A 537 30.33 18.26 -1.59
C THR A 537 30.21 16.79 -1.18
N ILE A 538 30.17 15.88 -2.15
CA ILE A 538 30.04 14.44 -1.91
C ILE A 538 31.07 13.70 -2.77
N THR A 539 31.76 12.72 -2.16
CA THR A 539 32.52 11.69 -2.88
C THR A 539 31.85 10.33 -2.63
N LYS A 540 31.95 9.38 -3.58
CA LYS A 540 31.28 8.07 -3.46
C LYS A 540 32.00 6.96 -4.23
N HIS A 541 31.95 5.74 -3.71
CA HIS A 541 32.41 4.52 -4.39
C HIS A 541 31.32 3.43 -4.37
N PRO A 542 31.23 2.57 -5.40
CA PRO A 542 30.17 1.57 -5.51
C PRO A 542 30.33 0.45 -4.47
N ILE A 543 29.23 0.09 -3.83
CA ILE A 543 29.07 -1.13 -3.03
C ILE A 543 28.59 -2.26 -3.95
N THR A 544 27.67 -1.96 -4.89
CA THR A 544 27.12 -2.94 -5.84
C THR A 544 27.46 -2.58 -7.28
N THR A 545 27.39 -3.57 -8.18
CA THR A 545 27.65 -3.39 -9.63
C THR A 545 26.63 -4.10 -10.52
N PHE A 546 25.34 -4.05 -10.13
CA PHE A 546 24.20 -4.61 -10.86
C PHE A 546 24.18 -4.17 -12.33
N LYS A 547 23.65 -5.03 -13.20
CA LYS A 547 23.59 -4.84 -14.67
C LYS A 547 22.17 -4.53 -15.12
N ASP A 548 22.04 -3.93 -16.30
CA ASP A 548 20.74 -3.67 -16.93
C ASP A 548 20.13 -4.99 -17.41
N PRO A 549 18.97 -5.44 -16.89
CA PRO A 549 18.32 -6.66 -17.32
C PRO A 549 17.44 -6.46 -18.57
N SER A 550 17.16 -5.20 -18.96
CA SER A 550 16.17 -4.83 -19.97
C SER A 550 16.64 -3.58 -20.75
N PRO A 551 17.77 -3.64 -21.49
CA PRO A 551 18.35 -2.49 -22.18
C PRO A 551 17.44 -1.88 -23.27
N GLU A 552 16.45 -2.62 -23.76
CA GLU A 552 15.38 -2.10 -24.62
C GLU A 552 14.63 -0.90 -23.99
N LEU A 553 14.45 -0.87 -22.66
CA LEU A 553 13.77 0.22 -21.95
C LEU A 553 14.58 1.53 -21.92
N ARG A 554 15.86 1.50 -22.33
CA ARG A 554 16.74 2.68 -22.43
C ARG A 554 16.39 3.57 -23.62
N GLN A 555 15.57 3.09 -24.55
CA GLN A 555 15.11 3.82 -25.75
C GLN A 555 13.79 4.56 -25.54
N ILE A 556 13.19 4.47 -24.35
CA ILE A 556 11.96 5.17 -23.99
C ILE A 556 12.32 6.60 -23.56
N GLU A 557 11.83 7.61 -24.28
CA GLU A 557 11.94 9.00 -23.80
C GLU A 557 10.97 9.22 -22.64
N ASN A 558 11.39 10.00 -21.63
CA ASN A 558 10.59 10.35 -20.47
C ASN A 558 10.69 11.87 -20.22
N LYS A 559 9.58 12.59 -20.36
CA LYS A 559 9.50 14.05 -20.29
C LYS A 559 8.32 14.48 -19.41
N ILE A 560 8.55 15.34 -18.41
CA ILE A 560 7.47 15.94 -17.62
C ILE A 560 6.88 17.11 -18.42
N VAL A 561 5.57 17.07 -18.67
CA VAL A 561 4.82 18.11 -19.40
C VAL A 561 3.93 18.86 -18.42
N LYS A 562 4.02 20.19 -18.42
CA LYS A 562 3.16 21.10 -17.64
C LYS A 562 2.11 21.75 -18.56
N TYR A 563 0.91 21.96 -18.04
CA TYR A 563 -0.24 22.58 -18.72
C TYR A 563 -1.23 23.10 -17.69
N GLN A 564 -2.24 23.86 -18.12
CA GLN A 564 -3.27 24.41 -17.25
C GLN A 564 -4.65 23.80 -17.58
N ARG A 565 -5.47 23.64 -16.54
CA ARG A 565 -6.92 23.44 -16.65
C ARG A 565 -7.61 24.77 -17.02
N ASN A 566 -8.86 24.69 -17.50
CA ASN A 566 -9.62 25.86 -17.96
C ASN A 566 -9.89 26.92 -16.86
N ASP A 567 -9.79 26.56 -15.58
CA ASP A 567 -9.90 27.44 -14.41
C ASP A 567 -8.53 27.98 -13.92
N GLY A 568 -7.44 27.66 -14.61
CA GLY A 568 -6.08 28.09 -14.27
C GLY A 568 -5.36 27.21 -13.23
N VAL A 569 -5.91 26.05 -12.87
CA VAL A 569 -5.17 25.05 -12.08
C VAL A 569 -4.02 24.49 -12.93
N GLU A 570 -2.79 24.63 -12.44
CA GLU A 570 -1.60 23.98 -13.02
C GLU A 570 -1.72 22.46 -12.89
N LEU A 571 -1.38 21.74 -13.96
CA LEU A 571 -1.44 20.28 -14.10
C LEU A 571 -0.17 19.74 -14.76
N SER A 572 0.08 18.44 -14.61
CA SER A 572 1.18 17.77 -15.33
C SER A 572 0.92 16.29 -15.62
N PHE A 573 1.65 15.77 -16.59
CA PHE A 573 1.80 14.33 -16.85
C PHE A 573 3.25 13.99 -17.21
N GLN A 574 3.64 12.74 -17.02
CA GLN A 574 4.90 12.18 -17.52
C GLN A 574 4.64 11.58 -18.90
N LEU A 575 5.06 12.29 -19.94
CA LEU A 575 5.01 11.79 -21.31
C LEU A 575 6.12 10.75 -21.50
N LEU A 576 5.71 9.51 -21.76
CA LEU A 576 6.58 8.43 -22.17
C LEU A 576 6.36 8.15 -23.67
N LEU A 577 7.43 8.11 -24.45
CA LEU A 577 7.38 7.85 -25.90
C LEU A 577 8.01 6.48 -26.22
N PRO A 578 7.46 5.73 -27.18
CA PRO A 578 7.89 4.37 -27.47
C PRO A 578 9.28 4.33 -28.14
N PRO A 579 10.05 3.23 -28.00
CA PRO A 579 11.30 3.04 -28.72
C PRO A 579 11.13 3.25 -30.23
N GLY A 580 12.03 4.02 -30.85
CA GLY A 580 11.97 4.34 -32.28
C GLY A 580 10.92 5.39 -32.68
N TYR A 581 10.35 6.14 -31.73
CA TYR A 581 9.54 7.32 -32.03
C TYR A 581 10.26 8.29 -32.98
N THR A 582 9.48 8.95 -33.85
CA THR A 582 9.96 9.96 -34.81
C THR A 582 9.16 11.23 -34.64
N GLU A 583 9.85 12.34 -34.32
CA GLU A 583 9.27 13.65 -34.02
C GLU A 583 8.26 14.10 -35.10
N GLY A 584 7.07 14.54 -34.67
CA GLY A 584 5.96 14.94 -35.55
C GLY A 584 5.00 13.82 -35.95
N THR A 585 5.23 12.58 -35.50
CA THR A 585 4.32 11.44 -35.76
C THR A 585 3.24 11.36 -34.68
N ARG A 586 1.96 11.48 -35.06
CA ARG A 586 0.84 11.24 -34.13
C ARG A 586 0.68 9.76 -33.81
N LEU A 587 0.72 9.43 -32.52
CA LEU A 587 0.63 8.09 -31.98
C LEU A 587 -0.75 7.79 -31.38
N PRO A 588 -1.20 6.52 -31.40
CA PRO A 588 -2.24 6.10 -30.47
C PRO A 588 -1.71 6.31 -29.04
N THR A 589 -2.56 6.80 -28.13
CA THR A 589 -2.11 7.31 -26.83
C THR A 589 -2.87 6.65 -25.69
N VAL A 590 -2.16 6.33 -24.61
CA VAL A 590 -2.74 5.77 -23.38
C VAL A 590 -2.58 6.77 -22.24
N VAL A 591 -3.70 7.22 -21.68
CA VAL A 591 -3.72 8.05 -20.48
C VAL A 591 -3.85 7.15 -19.25
N TYR A 592 -2.93 7.28 -18.30
CA TYR A 592 -3.05 6.66 -16.97
C TYR A 592 -3.10 7.74 -15.90
N ALA A 593 -4.14 7.65 -15.07
CA ALA A 593 -4.40 8.60 -14.01
C ALA A 593 -5.06 7.95 -12.79
N TYR A 594 -5.01 8.65 -11.67
CA TYR A 594 -5.66 8.27 -10.42
C TYR A 594 -6.08 9.56 -9.68
N PRO A 595 -7.37 9.77 -9.39
CA PRO A 595 -7.82 11.01 -8.79
C PRO A 595 -7.43 11.10 -7.32
N LEU A 596 -6.98 12.30 -6.91
CA LEU A 596 -6.49 12.60 -5.58
C LEU A 596 -7.06 13.94 -5.10
N GLU A 597 -7.30 14.04 -3.80
CA GLU A 597 -7.89 15.21 -3.16
C GLU A 597 -6.82 16.19 -2.65
N TYR A 598 -7.07 17.50 -2.80
CA TYR A 598 -6.12 18.56 -2.45
C TYR A 598 -6.75 19.69 -1.64
N SER A 599 -5.92 20.34 -0.82
CA SER A 599 -6.19 21.60 -0.13
C SER A 599 -6.44 22.79 -1.08
N GLY A 600 -5.84 22.79 -2.28
CA GLY A 600 -6.01 23.88 -3.25
C GLY A 600 -5.20 23.70 -4.54
N GLY A 601 -5.48 24.54 -5.55
CA GLY A 601 -4.82 24.48 -6.86
C GLY A 601 -3.29 24.60 -6.82
N LYS A 602 -2.73 25.32 -5.83
CA LYS A 602 -1.27 25.47 -5.67
C LYS A 602 -0.57 24.17 -5.27
N THR A 603 -1.19 23.35 -4.41
CA THR A 603 -0.63 22.04 -4.01
C THR A 603 -0.97 20.96 -5.03
N ALA A 604 -2.12 21.08 -5.72
CA ALA A 604 -2.48 20.26 -6.87
C ALA A 604 -1.46 20.31 -8.02
N GLY A 605 -1.02 21.52 -8.40
CA GLY A 605 -0.08 21.75 -9.51
C GLY A 605 1.39 21.45 -9.21
N GLN A 606 1.72 20.91 -8.04
CA GLN A 606 3.09 20.51 -7.74
C GLN A 606 3.47 19.23 -8.48
N VAL A 607 4.64 19.25 -9.14
CA VAL A 607 5.13 18.13 -9.95
C VAL A 607 5.31 16.86 -9.12
N ARG A 608 4.97 15.71 -9.70
CA ARG A 608 5.04 14.39 -9.06
C ARG A 608 5.92 13.43 -9.86
N GLY A 609 6.72 12.61 -9.15
CA GLY A 609 7.68 11.69 -9.74
C GLY A 609 8.89 12.41 -10.33
N SER A 610 9.73 11.66 -11.05
CA SER A 610 10.98 12.17 -11.63
C SER A 610 11.24 11.54 -12.99
N SER A 611 11.66 12.36 -13.95
CA SER A 611 12.10 11.91 -15.28
C SER A 611 13.38 11.05 -15.23
N ASN A 612 14.16 11.18 -14.16
CA ASN A 612 15.54 10.70 -14.09
C ASN A 612 15.67 9.28 -13.54
N ARG A 613 14.57 8.55 -13.33
CA ARG A 613 14.62 7.19 -12.77
C ARG A 613 14.95 6.15 -13.84
N PHE A 614 15.64 5.09 -13.44
CA PHE A 614 15.93 3.96 -14.29
C PHE A 614 14.66 3.16 -14.51
N MET A 615 14.08 3.28 -15.71
CA MET A 615 12.78 2.66 -15.99
C MET A 615 12.85 1.13 -15.89
N ARG A 616 12.00 0.59 -15.02
CA ARG A 616 11.64 -0.84 -14.92
C ARG A 616 10.12 -0.94 -14.98
N ILE A 617 9.63 -1.97 -15.66
CA ILE A 617 8.20 -2.27 -15.78
C ILE A 617 7.95 -3.60 -15.05
N TYR A 618 6.83 -3.72 -14.34
CA TYR A 618 6.51 -4.86 -13.49
C TYR A 618 4.99 -5.01 -13.32
N GLY A 619 4.53 -6.23 -13.05
CA GLY A 619 3.10 -6.53 -12.85
C GLY A 619 2.23 -6.12 -14.04
N PRO A 620 0.96 -5.73 -13.83
CA PRO A 620 0.01 -5.43 -14.89
C PRO A 620 0.15 -3.97 -15.36
N SER A 621 1.37 -3.50 -15.63
CA SER A 621 1.61 -2.09 -15.92
C SER A 621 1.11 -1.66 -17.31
N HIS A 622 0.46 -0.50 -17.37
CA HIS A 622 0.12 0.19 -18.63
C HIS A 622 1.35 0.58 -19.45
N LYS A 623 2.55 0.62 -18.87
CA LYS A 623 3.78 1.01 -19.60
C LYS A 623 4.18 0.02 -20.69
N TYR A 624 3.67 -1.21 -20.67
CA TYR A 624 3.88 -2.16 -21.77
C TYR A 624 3.30 -1.71 -23.11
N PHE A 625 2.33 -0.78 -23.13
CA PHE A 625 1.85 -0.16 -24.39
C PHE A 625 2.97 0.58 -25.17
N LEU A 626 4.05 1.01 -24.51
CA LEU A 626 5.24 1.55 -25.17
C LEU A 626 5.89 0.52 -26.12
N MET A 627 5.85 -0.77 -25.76
CA MET A 627 6.35 -1.86 -26.61
C MET A 627 5.38 -2.21 -27.76
N ARG A 628 4.21 -1.56 -27.83
CA ARG A 628 3.22 -1.70 -28.90
C ARG A 628 3.03 -0.41 -29.71
N GLY A 629 3.93 0.57 -29.54
CA GLY A 629 3.98 1.79 -30.35
C GLY A 629 3.03 2.92 -29.90
N TYR A 630 2.55 2.88 -28.66
CA TYR A 630 1.74 3.95 -28.09
C TYR A 630 2.59 5.02 -27.40
N ALA A 631 2.12 6.26 -27.40
CA ALA A 631 2.52 7.22 -26.36
C ALA A 631 1.79 6.88 -25.05
N VAL A 632 2.41 7.15 -23.90
CA VAL A 632 1.77 6.97 -22.58
C VAL A 632 1.86 8.27 -21.78
N LEU A 633 0.72 8.81 -21.34
CA LEU A 633 0.64 9.91 -20.39
C LEU A 633 0.54 9.29 -18.99
N ASP A 634 1.69 9.04 -18.37
CA ASP A 634 1.79 8.42 -17.05
C ASP A 634 1.65 9.46 -15.93
N ASN A 635 1.15 9.03 -14.77
CA ASN A 635 0.89 9.89 -13.60
C ASN A 635 0.14 11.18 -13.94
N THR A 636 -0.83 11.11 -14.86
CA THR A 636 -1.59 12.28 -15.31
C THR A 636 -2.41 12.85 -14.15
N ALA A 637 -2.24 14.15 -13.87
CA ALA A 637 -2.87 14.81 -12.74
C ALA A 637 -4.39 14.92 -12.91
N MET A 638 -5.13 14.43 -11.91
CA MET A 638 -6.59 14.57 -11.78
C MET A 638 -6.93 15.10 -10.37
N PRO A 639 -6.66 16.39 -10.06
CA PRO A 639 -6.84 16.95 -8.73
C PRO A 639 -8.29 17.35 -8.42
N MET A 640 -8.86 16.66 -7.43
CA MET A 640 -10.11 17.06 -6.79
C MET A 640 -9.84 18.16 -5.76
N ILE A 641 -10.25 19.39 -6.05
CA ILE A 641 -10.04 20.56 -5.18
C ILE A 641 -11.39 21.01 -4.61
N GLY A 642 -11.49 21.20 -3.30
CA GLY A 642 -12.72 21.64 -2.64
C GLY A 642 -12.67 21.49 -1.13
N ASP A 643 -13.77 21.82 -0.45
CA ASP A 643 -13.88 21.56 1.00
C ASP A 643 -13.84 20.05 1.27
N PRO A 644 -13.03 19.56 2.22
CA PRO A 644 -12.92 18.12 2.49
C PRO A 644 -14.18 17.43 3.02
N GLU A 645 -15.28 18.14 3.30
CA GLU A 645 -16.60 17.55 3.57
C GLU A 645 -17.55 17.54 2.36
N THR A 646 -17.25 18.28 1.27
CA THR A 646 -18.13 18.36 0.09
C THR A 646 -17.43 18.13 -1.26
N VAL A 647 -16.13 17.82 -1.27
CA VAL A 647 -15.31 17.70 -2.50
C VAL A 647 -15.91 16.77 -3.58
N TYR A 648 -16.62 15.71 -3.18
CA TYR A 648 -17.27 14.79 -4.12
C TYR A 648 -18.50 15.37 -4.83
N ASP A 649 -19.08 16.48 -4.35
CA ASP A 649 -20.17 17.23 -5.04
C ASP A 649 -19.72 17.80 -6.39
N THR A 650 -18.40 17.83 -6.64
CA THR A 650 -17.79 18.32 -7.90
C THR A 650 -16.89 17.28 -8.58
N PHE A 651 -16.98 16.00 -8.17
CA PHE A 651 -16.09 14.94 -8.63
C PHE A 651 -16.09 14.78 -10.16
N VAL A 652 -17.24 14.49 -10.76
CA VAL A 652 -17.36 14.29 -12.21
C VAL A 652 -16.98 15.54 -13.02
N PRO A 653 -17.46 16.76 -12.68
CA PRO A 653 -17.01 17.99 -13.34
C PRO A 653 -15.49 18.20 -13.33
N GLN A 654 -14.81 17.96 -12.18
CA GLN A 654 -13.36 18.11 -12.12
C GLN A 654 -12.63 17.02 -12.92
N LEU A 655 -13.07 15.75 -12.84
CA LEU A 655 -12.49 14.68 -13.67
C LEU A 655 -12.54 14.99 -15.17
N VAL A 656 -13.68 15.51 -15.66
CA VAL A 656 -13.82 15.87 -17.08
C VAL A 656 -12.89 17.03 -17.44
N ALA A 657 -12.86 18.10 -16.65
CA ALA A 657 -11.98 19.26 -16.92
C ALA A 657 -10.48 18.91 -16.86
N ASP A 658 -10.07 18.02 -15.94
CA ASP A 658 -8.70 17.50 -15.84
C ASP A 658 -8.33 16.67 -17.09
N ALA A 659 -9.23 15.78 -17.52
CA ALA A 659 -9.05 14.92 -18.69
C ALA A 659 -9.04 15.72 -20.00
N GLU A 660 -9.95 16.69 -20.18
CA GLU A 660 -9.99 17.60 -21.33
C GLU A 660 -8.65 18.35 -21.48
N ALA A 661 -8.12 18.89 -20.39
CA ALA A 661 -6.86 19.61 -20.39
C ALA A 661 -5.67 18.70 -20.75
N ALA A 662 -5.61 17.49 -20.20
CA ALA A 662 -4.56 16.52 -20.49
C ALA A 662 -4.58 16.04 -21.96
N VAL A 663 -5.76 15.71 -22.47
CA VAL A 663 -5.97 15.24 -23.86
C VAL A 663 -5.65 16.35 -24.86
N THR A 664 -6.20 17.55 -24.65
CA THR A 664 -5.93 18.72 -25.51
C THR A 664 -4.43 19.00 -25.60
N LYS A 665 -3.74 19.01 -24.44
CA LYS A 665 -2.29 19.25 -24.39
C LYS A 665 -1.49 18.24 -25.23
N ALA A 666 -1.86 16.96 -25.21
CA ALA A 666 -1.17 15.92 -25.96
C ALA A 666 -1.43 16.01 -27.49
N ILE A 667 -2.62 16.46 -27.90
CA ILE A 667 -3.00 16.68 -29.30
C ILE A 667 -2.29 17.93 -29.87
N ASP A 668 -2.24 19.01 -29.09
CA ASP A 668 -1.57 20.28 -29.43
C ASP A 668 -0.06 20.13 -29.58
N MET A 669 0.56 19.27 -28.76
CA MET A 669 1.97 18.90 -28.91
C MET A 669 2.25 18.03 -30.16
N GLY A 670 1.22 17.66 -30.93
CA GLY A 670 1.36 16.79 -32.10
C GLY A 670 1.65 15.33 -31.77
N ILE A 671 1.60 14.93 -30.49
CA ILE A 671 1.93 13.58 -30.03
C ILE A 671 0.72 12.65 -30.14
N ALA A 672 -0.43 13.09 -29.63
CA ALA A 672 -1.64 12.27 -29.63
C ALA A 672 -2.41 12.40 -30.95
N ASP A 673 -2.87 11.26 -31.45
CA ASP A 673 -3.93 11.18 -32.44
C ASP A 673 -5.29 11.30 -31.73
N PRO A 674 -6.14 12.31 -32.05
CA PRO A 674 -7.40 12.55 -31.33
C PRO A 674 -8.39 11.39 -31.42
N ASP A 675 -8.38 10.62 -32.52
CA ASP A 675 -9.31 9.49 -32.69
C ASP A 675 -8.85 8.23 -31.97
N ARG A 676 -7.62 8.21 -31.42
CA ARG A 676 -6.93 7.00 -30.94
C ARG A 676 -6.32 7.18 -29.55
N ILE A 677 -7.11 7.72 -28.62
CA ILE A 677 -6.73 7.88 -27.20
C ILE A 677 -7.53 6.89 -26.32
N GLY A 678 -6.86 6.12 -25.47
CA GLY A 678 -7.48 5.22 -24.49
C GLY A 678 -7.19 5.65 -23.04
N ILE A 679 -8.14 5.41 -22.13
CA ILE A 679 -8.02 5.75 -20.70
C ILE A 679 -7.91 4.48 -19.84
N ILE A 680 -6.95 4.41 -18.94
CA ILE A 680 -6.75 3.26 -18.04
C ILE A 680 -6.56 3.71 -16.59
N GLY A 681 -7.16 2.97 -15.67
CA GLY A 681 -7.08 3.24 -14.24
C GLY A 681 -7.22 1.97 -13.39
N HIS A 682 -7.02 2.12 -12.08
CA HIS A 682 -7.16 1.04 -11.11
C HIS A 682 -7.72 1.58 -9.79
N SER A 683 -8.54 0.81 -9.07
CA SER A 683 -9.22 1.23 -7.84
C SER A 683 -10.03 2.51 -8.04
N HIS A 684 -9.68 3.64 -7.39
CA HIS A 684 -10.33 4.93 -7.66
C HIS A 684 -10.15 5.39 -9.12
N GLY A 685 -9.03 5.03 -9.77
CA GLY A 685 -8.84 5.20 -11.21
C GLY A 685 -9.77 4.33 -12.07
N GLY A 686 -10.23 3.18 -11.58
CA GLY A 686 -11.24 2.36 -12.27
C GLY A 686 -12.61 3.04 -12.29
N LEU A 687 -12.97 3.69 -11.18
CA LEU A 687 -14.16 4.54 -11.10
C LEU A 687 -14.06 5.77 -12.02
N MET A 688 -12.89 6.43 -12.03
CA MET A 688 -12.58 7.54 -12.94
C MET A 688 -12.77 7.16 -14.41
N VAL A 689 -12.23 6.01 -14.86
CA VAL A 689 -12.43 5.51 -16.24
C VAL A 689 -13.92 5.41 -16.58
N ALA A 690 -14.71 4.77 -15.72
CA ALA A 690 -16.13 4.55 -15.96
C ALA A 690 -16.93 5.86 -16.02
N ASN A 691 -16.65 6.83 -15.13
CA ASN A 691 -17.26 8.16 -15.20
C ASN A 691 -16.80 8.94 -16.44
N LEU A 692 -15.52 8.88 -16.82
CA LEU A 692 -15.03 9.58 -18.01
C LEU A 692 -15.66 9.09 -19.32
N LEU A 693 -16.01 7.81 -19.42
CA LEU A 693 -16.79 7.29 -20.57
C LEU A 693 -18.29 7.62 -20.47
N ALA A 694 -18.87 7.70 -19.28
CA ALA A 694 -20.28 8.08 -19.10
C ALA A 694 -20.57 9.59 -19.27
N HIS A 695 -19.54 10.43 -19.17
CA HIS A 695 -19.66 11.89 -19.09
C HIS A 695 -18.75 12.69 -20.04
N SER A 696 -17.98 12.04 -20.92
CA SER A 696 -17.19 12.71 -21.97
C SER A 696 -17.08 11.85 -23.24
N ASN A 697 -16.68 12.46 -24.36
CA ASN A 697 -16.40 11.74 -25.62
C ASN A 697 -14.88 11.75 -25.95
N LEU A 698 -14.01 11.85 -24.94
CA LEU A 698 -12.56 12.09 -25.08
C LEU A 698 -11.75 10.84 -25.49
N PHE A 699 -12.33 9.65 -25.38
CA PHE A 699 -11.60 8.40 -25.46
C PHE A 699 -12.24 7.42 -26.45
N ALA A 700 -11.41 6.64 -27.14
CA ALA A 700 -11.83 5.58 -28.04
C ALA A 700 -12.19 4.27 -27.31
N ALA A 701 -11.63 4.05 -26.12
CA ALA A 701 -11.89 2.89 -25.26
C ALA A 701 -11.38 3.14 -23.83
N GLY A 702 -11.89 2.37 -22.86
CA GLY A 702 -11.42 2.40 -21.47
C GLY A 702 -11.02 1.03 -20.91
N ILE A 703 -10.11 1.02 -19.93
CA ILE A 703 -9.73 -0.15 -19.13
C ILE A 703 -9.88 0.20 -17.65
N ALA A 704 -10.94 -0.31 -17.01
CA ALA A 704 -11.28 -0.06 -15.61
C ALA A 704 -10.96 -1.28 -14.73
N ARG A 705 -10.07 -1.12 -13.75
CA ARG A 705 -9.52 -2.24 -12.97
C ARG A 705 -9.85 -2.12 -11.49
N SER A 706 -10.37 -3.18 -10.88
CA SER A 706 -10.77 -3.25 -9.46
C SER A 706 -11.59 -2.04 -8.97
N GLY A 707 -12.59 -1.59 -9.75
CA GLY A 707 -13.30 -0.33 -9.54
C GLY A 707 -14.47 -0.36 -8.54
N SER A 708 -14.89 0.83 -8.09
CA SER A 708 -15.96 1.09 -7.10
C SER A 708 -17.16 1.76 -7.79
N TYR A 709 -17.85 1.04 -8.69
CA TYR A 709 -18.80 1.62 -9.65
C TYR A 709 -20.15 2.07 -9.06
N ASN A 710 -20.47 1.68 -7.82
CA ASN A 710 -21.65 2.18 -7.12
C ASN A 710 -21.37 2.48 -5.63
N LYS A 711 -21.38 3.78 -5.30
CA LYS A 711 -21.17 4.33 -3.95
C LYS A 711 -22.34 4.12 -3.00
N THR A 712 -23.56 3.87 -3.48
CA THR A 712 -24.70 3.61 -2.58
C THR A 712 -24.51 2.32 -1.76
N ASN A 713 -23.59 1.45 -2.18
CA ASN A 713 -23.15 0.27 -1.42
C ASN A 713 -22.23 0.58 -0.21
N GLN A 714 -21.88 1.86 0.01
CA GLN A 714 -20.94 2.33 1.04
C GLN A 714 -21.63 3.41 1.91
N PRO A 715 -22.74 3.11 2.62
CA PRO A 715 -23.71 4.12 3.08
C PRO A 715 -23.22 5.10 4.18
N TYR A 716 -22.02 4.91 4.73
CA TYR A 716 -21.46 5.68 5.85
C TYR A 716 -20.07 6.26 5.50
N GLY A 717 -19.95 6.86 4.31
CA GLY A 717 -18.72 7.47 3.80
C GLY A 717 -17.90 6.53 2.90
N PHE A 718 -17.10 7.12 2.01
CA PHE A 718 -16.19 6.41 1.10
C PHE A 718 -15.01 7.31 0.71
N GLN A 719 -13.80 6.75 0.59
CA GLN A 719 -12.56 7.52 0.30
C GLN A 719 -12.41 8.76 1.21
N GLY A 720 -12.74 9.96 0.72
CA GLY A 720 -12.77 11.22 1.49
C GLY A 720 -14.17 11.85 1.61
N GLU A 721 -15.22 11.22 1.08
CA GLU A 721 -16.62 11.57 1.39
C GLU A 721 -16.93 11.14 2.82
N ARG A 722 -17.39 12.10 3.63
CA ARG A 722 -17.57 11.98 5.09
C ARG A 722 -19.04 11.95 5.49
N ARG A 723 -19.91 12.44 4.62
CA ARG A 723 -21.37 12.42 4.78
C ARG A 723 -21.88 11.02 4.44
N SER A 724 -22.90 10.56 5.15
CA SER A 724 -23.60 9.32 4.80
C SER A 724 -24.38 9.46 3.49
N LEU A 725 -24.79 8.31 2.92
CA LEU A 725 -25.70 8.25 1.78
C LEU A 725 -27.00 9.02 2.03
N PHE A 726 -27.42 9.17 3.29
CA PHE A 726 -28.66 9.86 3.69
C PHE A 726 -28.50 11.39 3.79
N GLU A 727 -27.26 11.86 3.93
CA GLU A 727 -26.92 13.29 4.00
C GLU A 727 -26.48 13.84 2.64
N ALA A 728 -25.89 13.01 1.77
CA ALA A 728 -25.32 13.39 0.47
C ALA A 728 -25.81 12.52 -0.70
N THR A 729 -27.10 12.13 -0.69
CA THR A 729 -27.65 11.12 -1.62
C THR A 729 -27.38 11.44 -3.09
N GLN A 730 -27.46 12.71 -3.49
CA GLN A 730 -27.20 13.13 -4.86
C GLN A 730 -25.73 12.90 -5.26
N SER A 731 -24.77 13.29 -4.41
CA SER A 731 -23.33 13.10 -4.62
C SER A 731 -22.94 11.62 -4.74
N TYR A 732 -23.61 10.76 -3.96
CA TYR A 732 -23.47 9.31 -4.05
C TYR A 732 -23.98 8.73 -5.38
N ILE A 733 -25.06 9.31 -5.95
CA ILE A 733 -25.57 8.93 -7.27
C ILE A 733 -24.65 9.46 -8.37
N ASP A 734 -24.28 10.74 -8.32
CA ASP A 734 -23.48 11.41 -9.35
C ASP A 734 -22.05 10.88 -9.46
N CYS A 735 -21.47 10.38 -8.36
CA CYS A 735 -20.18 9.68 -8.39
C CYS A 735 -20.26 8.24 -8.93
N SER A 736 -21.46 7.68 -9.14
CA SER A 736 -21.69 6.25 -9.37
C SER A 736 -22.07 5.96 -10.84
N PRO A 737 -21.13 5.59 -11.72
CA PRO A 737 -21.39 5.39 -13.15
C PRO A 737 -22.37 4.26 -13.45
N THR A 738 -22.71 3.39 -12.49
CA THR A 738 -23.82 2.44 -12.64
C THR A 738 -25.17 3.13 -12.91
N PHE A 739 -25.40 4.35 -12.43
CA PHE A 739 -26.61 5.14 -12.74
C PHE A 739 -26.55 5.84 -14.12
N PHE A 740 -25.42 5.76 -14.81
CA PHE A 740 -25.16 6.37 -16.12
C PHE A 740 -24.58 5.36 -17.13
N ALA A 741 -24.75 4.07 -16.88
CA ALA A 741 -24.21 2.99 -17.72
C ALA A 741 -24.84 2.97 -19.13
N ASP A 742 -26.01 3.58 -19.30
CA ASP A 742 -26.67 3.88 -20.58
C ASP A 742 -25.90 4.91 -21.44
N LYS A 743 -24.96 5.64 -20.86
CA LYS A 743 -24.16 6.67 -21.54
C LYS A 743 -22.75 6.21 -21.90
N VAL A 744 -22.34 5.01 -21.48
CA VAL A 744 -21.05 4.40 -21.82
C VAL A 744 -21.15 3.82 -23.24
N ASN A 745 -20.86 4.64 -24.24
CA ASN A 745 -20.95 4.26 -25.65
C ASN A 745 -19.65 3.55 -26.12
N GLU A 746 -18.54 3.90 -25.47
CA GLU A 746 -17.17 3.51 -25.79
C GLU A 746 -16.84 2.10 -25.27
N PRO A 747 -16.06 1.29 -26.02
CA PRO A 747 -15.59 -0.02 -25.57
C PRO A 747 -14.86 -0.02 -24.22
N ILE A 748 -15.47 -0.62 -23.19
CA ILE A 748 -14.88 -0.77 -21.85
C ILE A 748 -14.48 -2.22 -21.53
N LEU A 749 -13.22 -2.38 -21.11
CA LEU A 749 -12.72 -3.60 -20.47
C LEU A 749 -12.72 -3.41 -18.95
N ILE A 750 -13.38 -4.31 -18.24
CA ILE A 750 -13.46 -4.34 -16.78
C ILE A 750 -12.65 -5.56 -16.29
N ILE A 751 -11.68 -5.35 -15.40
CA ILE A 751 -10.85 -6.41 -14.82
C ILE A 751 -10.96 -6.34 -13.29
N HIS A 752 -11.10 -7.50 -12.62
CA HIS A 752 -11.15 -7.55 -11.16
C HIS A 752 -10.49 -8.82 -10.60
N GLY A 753 -9.92 -8.72 -9.40
CA GLY A 753 -9.67 -9.89 -8.56
C GLY A 753 -11.00 -10.47 -8.07
N ASN A 754 -11.16 -11.78 -8.18
CA ASN A 754 -12.38 -12.48 -7.73
C ASN A 754 -12.43 -12.65 -6.19
N ASP A 755 -11.34 -12.28 -5.51
CA ASP A 755 -11.15 -12.36 -4.07
C ASP A 755 -10.75 -10.99 -3.49
N ASP A 756 -11.23 -9.87 -4.07
CA ASP A 756 -10.90 -8.52 -3.58
C ASP A 756 -11.34 -8.33 -2.11
N SER A 757 -10.37 -8.06 -1.23
CA SER A 757 -10.58 -7.78 0.19
C SER A 757 -10.76 -6.29 0.54
N ASN A 758 -10.65 -5.38 -0.43
CA ASN A 758 -10.92 -3.96 -0.23
C ASN A 758 -12.44 -3.73 -0.05
N PRO A 759 -12.87 -3.13 1.08
CA PRO A 759 -14.29 -2.99 1.38
C PRO A 759 -15.08 -2.13 0.38
N GLY A 760 -14.44 -1.17 -0.28
CA GLY A 760 -15.09 -0.24 -1.22
C GLY A 760 -15.20 -0.74 -2.67
N THR A 761 -14.45 -1.79 -3.04
CA THR A 761 -14.35 -2.30 -4.42
C THR A 761 -14.83 -3.75 -4.54
N LEU A 762 -15.81 -4.16 -3.74
CA LEU A 762 -16.45 -5.48 -3.84
C LEU A 762 -16.68 -5.92 -5.30
N THR A 763 -16.15 -7.09 -5.65
CA THR A 763 -16.10 -7.64 -7.02
C THR A 763 -17.43 -7.55 -7.77
N PHE A 764 -18.56 -7.81 -7.08
CA PHE A 764 -19.90 -7.76 -7.67
C PHE A 764 -20.27 -6.41 -8.30
N GLN A 765 -19.65 -5.30 -7.87
CA GLN A 765 -19.85 -4.00 -8.53
C GLN A 765 -19.42 -4.02 -10.00
N SER A 766 -18.46 -4.88 -10.35
CA SER A 766 -17.98 -5.07 -11.73
C SER A 766 -18.92 -5.93 -12.55
N GLU A 767 -19.49 -6.96 -11.94
CA GLU A 767 -20.54 -7.79 -12.56
C GLU A 767 -21.78 -6.94 -12.84
N VAL A 768 -22.27 -6.20 -11.84
CA VAL A 768 -23.43 -5.30 -11.98
C VAL A 768 -23.17 -4.19 -13.00
N PHE A 769 -21.97 -3.58 -13.02
CA PHE A 769 -21.66 -2.53 -14.00
C PHE A 769 -21.47 -3.08 -15.42
N TYR A 770 -20.88 -4.28 -15.56
CA TYR A 770 -20.80 -4.99 -16.84
C TYR A 770 -22.19 -5.32 -17.40
N GLU A 771 -23.09 -5.87 -16.56
CA GLU A 771 -24.48 -6.13 -16.95
C GLU A 771 -25.24 -4.85 -17.31
N ALA A 772 -25.01 -3.74 -16.58
CA ALA A 772 -25.65 -2.47 -16.86
C ALA A 772 -25.21 -1.86 -18.20
N VAL A 773 -23.91 -1.82 -18.50
CA VAL A 773 -23.39 -1.28 -19.77
C VAL A 773 -23.84 -2.16 -20.94
N ARG A 774 -23.68 -3.49 -20.85
CA ARG A 774 -24.05 -4.40 -21.96
C ARG A 774 -25.57 -4.46 -22.16
N GLY A 775 -26.36 -4.37 -21.08
CA GLY A 775 -27.83 -4.35 -21.10
C GLY A 775 -28.38 -3.10 -21.77
N SER A 776 -27.66 -1.98 -21.70
CA SER A 776 -27.93 -0.76 -22.46
C SER A 776 -27.38 -0.77 -23.90
N GLY A 777 -26.75 -1.87 -24.34
CA GLY A 777 -26.19 -2.01 -25.69
C GLY A 777 -24.73 -1.56 -25.84
N GLY A 778 -24.07 -1.14 -24.76
CA GLY A 778 -22.66 -0.73 -24.76
C GLY A 778 -21.69 -1.92 -24.98
N THR A 779 -20.54 -1.64 -25.58
CA THR A 779 -19.49 -2.67 -25.80
C THR A 779 -18.68 -2.88 -24.52
N ALA A 780 -18.95 -3.97 -23.80
CA ALA A 780 -18.25 -4.30 -22.56
C ALA A 780 -17.61 -5.70 -22.57
N ARG A 781 -16.48 -5.85 -21.88
CA ARG A 781 -15.87 -7.15 -21.51
C ARG A 781 -15.55 -7.16 -20.02
N LEU A 782 -15.83 -8.28 -19.34
CA LEU A 782 -15.48 -8.50 -17.94
C LEU A 782 -14.47 -9.66 -17.84
N VAL A 783 -13.44 -9.47 -17.02
CA VAL A 783 -12.43 -10.47 -16.68
C VAL A 783 -12.32 -10.54 -15.16
N LEU A 784 -12.78 -11.66 -14.58
CA LEU A 784 -12.62 -11.96 -13.16
C LEU A 784 -11.43 -12.94 -12.99
N LEU A 785 -10.47 -12.57 -12.16
CA LEU A 785 -9.23 -13.31 -11.92
C LEU A 785 -9.38 -14.17 -10.65
N PRO A 786 -9.46 -15.50 -10.74
CA PRO A 786 -9.61 -16.36 -9.57
C PRO A 786 -8.48 -16.15 -8.54
N PHE A 787 -8.83 -16.19 -7.26
CA PHE A 787 -7.92 -16.07 -6.11
C PHE A 787 -7.15 -14.74 -5.97
N GLU A 788 -7.25 -13.82 -6.93
CA GLU A 788 -6.60 -12.51 -6.86
C GLU A 788 -7.36 -11.53 -5.94
N ASP A 789 -6.58 -10.75 -5.20
CA ASP A 789 -7.04 -9.69 -4.29
C ASP A 789 -7.26 -8.38 -5.07
N HIS A 790 -7.37 -7.25 -4.36
CA HIS A 790 -7.52 -5.91 -4.94
C HIS A 790 -6.55 -5.62 -6.10
N GLY A 791 -5.28 -6.03 -5.93
CA GLY A 791 -4.22 -5.95 -6.94
C GLY A 791 -3.60 -7.32 -7.22
N TYR A 792 -3.35 -7.60 -8.49
CA TYR A 792 -3.07 -8.94 -9.01
C TYR A 792 -1.59 -9.31 -8.89
N ARG A 793 -1.28 -10.60 -8.65
CA ARG A 793 0.09 -11.04 -8.32
C ARG A 793 0.53 -12.40 -8.89
N ALA A 794 -0.38 -13.33 -9.17
CA ALA A 794 0.00 -14.60 -9.76
C ALA A 794 0.55 -14.43 -11.19
N LYS A 795 1.55 -15.23 -11.55
CA LYS A 795 2.22 -15.21 -12.86
C LYS A 795 1.22 -15.24 -14.02
N GLU A 796 0.31 -16.21 -13.98
CA GLU A 796 -0.71 -16.48 -14.99
C GLU A 796 -1.75 -15.34 -15.08
N SER A 797 -2.16 -14.78 -13.93
CA SER A 797 -3.02 -13.59 -13.87
C SER A 797 -2.35 -12.37 -14.49
N ILE A 798 -1.07 -12.11 -14.18
CA ILE A 798 -0.34 -10.97 -14.73
C ILE A 798 -0.18 -11.10 -16.24
N GLU A 799 0.22 -12.28 -16.72
CA GLU A 799 0.28 -12.56 -18.16
C GLU A 799 -1.07 -12.32 -18.83
N HIS A 800 -2.15 -12.91 -18.33
CA HIS A 800 -3.48 -12.77 -18.93
C HIS A 800 -4.01 -11.33 -18.89
N VAL A 801 -3.77 -10.59 -17.79
CA VAL A 801 -4.12 -9.17 -17.69
C VAL A 801 -3.32 -8.32 -18.68
N LEU A 802 -2.04 -8.63 -18.93
CA LEU A 802 -1.28 -7.95 -19.99
C LEU A 802 -1.84 -8.27 -21.38
N TRP A 803 -2.13 -9.54 -21.67
CA TRP A 803 -2.75 -9.96 -22.93
C TRP A 803 -4.10 -9.27 -23.19
N GLU A 804 -5.00 -9.26 -22.20
CA GLU A 804 -6.31 -8.59 -22.28
C GLU A 804 -6.17 -7.09 -22.59
N GLN A 805 -5.31 -6.39 -21.84
CA GLN A 805 -5.12 -4.95 -22.00
C GLN A 805 -4.53 -4.59 -23.37
N ILE A 806 -3.46 -5.29 -23.80
CA ILE A 806 -2.84 -5.06 -25.12
C ILE A 806 -3.88 -5.27 -26.22
N ASN A 807 -4.56 -6.42 -26.26
CA ASN A 807 -5.51 -6.73 -27.32
C ASN A 807 -6.74 -5.81 -27.33
N TRP A 808 -7.22 -5.36 -26.17
CA TRP A 808 -8.35 -4.43 -26.09
C TRP A 808 -8.04 -3.08 -26.75
N PHE A 809 -6.90 -2.47 -26.42
CA PHE A 809 -6.51 -1.19 -27.02
C PHE A 809 -5.95 -1.34 -28.43
N ASP A 810 -5.28 -2.45 -28.78
CA ASP A 810 -4.87 -2.68 -30.17
C ASP A 810 -6.12 -2.75 -31.06
N LYS A 811 -7.19 -3.42 -30.62
CA LYS A 811 -8.47 -3.50 -31.33
C LYS A 811 -9.23 -2.17 -31.39
N TYR A 812 -9.50 -1.54 -30.24
CA TYR A 812 -10.45 -0.43 -30.16
C TYR A 812 -9.83 0.98 -30.19
N VAL A 813 -8.52 1.11 -29.95
CA VAL A 813 -7.83 2.41 -29.95
C VAL A 813 -6.91 2.55 -31.16
N LYS A 814 -5.96 1.64 -31.35
CA LYS A 814 -4.89 1.80 -32.37
C LYS A 814 -5.35 1.44 -33.78
N ASN A 815 -6.15 0.39 -33.92
CA ASN A 815 -6.71 -0.08 -35.20
C ASN A 815 -8.19 0.35 -35.41
N ARG A 816 -8.64 1.40 -34.71
CA ARG A 816 -10.00 1.98 -34.84
C ARG A 816 -10.21 2.50 -36.27
N ASP A 817 -11.25 2.02 -36.97
CA ASP A 817 -11.62 2.55 -38.29
C ASP A 817 -12.42 3.85 -38.14
N THR A 818 -11.77 4.97 -38.45
CA THR A 818 -12.37 6.32 -38.37
C THR A 818 -13.42 6.58 -39.44
N LYS A 819 -13.46 5.81 -40.54
CA LYS A 819 -14.38 6.03 -41.68
C LYS A 819 -15.83 5.66 -41.40
N VAL A 820 -16.10 4.96 -40.29
CA VAL A 820 -17.46 4.59 -39.88
C VAL A 820 -18.18 5.76 -39.22
N LEU A 821 -17.45 6.67 -38.56
CA LEU A 821 -17.98 7.72 -37.68
C LEU A 821 -18.68 8.88 -38.43
N GLU A 822 -18.32 9.13 -39.70
CA GLU A 822 -18.98 10.17 -40.53
C GLU A 822 -20.47 9.92 -40.76
N LYS A 823 -20.98 8.70 -40.49
CA LYS A 823 -22.39 8.34 -40.62
C LYS A 823 -23.21 8.43 -39.32
N THR A 824 -22.57 8.61 -38.17
CA THR A 824 -23.24 8.61 -36.86
C THR A 824 -23.28 9.97 -36.17
N ASN A 825 -22.43 10.92 -36.57
CA ASN A 825 -22.29 12.22 -35.89
C ASN A 825 -23.34 13.28 -36.29
N THR A 826 -24.42 12.91 -36.98
CA THR A 826 -25.47 13.86 -37.40
C THR A 826 -26.54 14.15 -36.35
N GLU A 827 -26.60 13.40 -35.25
CA GLU A 827 -27.61 13.59 -34.19
C GLU A 827 -26.99 13.44 -32.77
N LYS A 828 -26.58 14.55 -32.17
CA LYS A 828 -26.48 14.77 -30.71
C LYS A 828 -26.61 16.29 -30.44
N PRO A 829 -27.38 16.72 -29.42
CA PRO A 829 -27.51 18.13 -29.03
C PRO A 829 -26.38 18.61 -28.11
#